data_AF-A0A814EGN3-F1
#
_entry.id   AF-A0A814EGN3-F1
#
_cell.length_a   1.000
_cell.length_b   1.000
_cell.length_c   1.000
_cell.angle_alpha   90.00
_cell.angle_beta   90.00
_cell.angle_gamma   90.00
#
_symmetry.space_group_name_H-M   'P 1'
#
loop_
_entity.id
_entity.type
_entity.pdbx_description
1 polymer ?
#
loop_
_entity_poly.entity_id
_entity_poly.type
_entity_poly.pdbx_seq_one_letter_code
_entity_poly.pdbx_strand_id
1 'polypeptide(L)'
;MGSTVGTELGLTHFFTTFSRNRTSNTVDIVQVLCKLLTHSDSECVLNAAGTLGTICGSKEGRDLLLNHTCINQLIINTSSLLSSTNSWIASNVGLILARITVEEIGCKIILTHSKHREILSQILSALDISDPGRSTNAAFAIGRLIEGDDGKKTLISDCGQYKIFDALLLMLEVNEEKGVNKNACYALSCLCTTQFGFQLCLQYLPTFHRIILAIETLLISIEHETVWFALMCLRTIAGHDGASEHILRSKTIIDKLKQIRDKWNKYQDVQEEARGLWYLLHRNIKPNRPKIDECRNISAEISWDINVNSWDDAALQFRIILNNQSIGVTNTTNYSLKDLQPNTNYNVQIQYITPQGENIRSDPTIFHTDDELPPPVNNLHVERATMTAVRVSWDSPDLSACNLVKGYQTYLNDVEHERTTECVITIGSLSASITYKIDVCVVTSKGYGPRASINVVTASTGDSNPAPPTFSVIGRREIHIKWQPPEVIAGRFTRYELYCNRQDIPIYSGQAQEFHATMLKSDTAYTMEVVAITNEGRFRSKPAKTRTLKDEFNAQRHSLYELQSQSPPRVKRTESNHSLYFPTNTNAPKASPPPERRLSRETNGSNRNVDITSVQPIQLKPESTTNNRALPGLGKGVQLRPQELIKRRNAQRFRTEPISMNHLQPPTTRITPSRIVPNPEFNREHQVRWAIPVVQKIPQTTPYRLASVSESPSIMPDLRRSERSASNSIPDLSLNVPRTQSLSQT
;
A
#
# COMPACT_ATOMS: atom_id res chain seq x y z
N MET A 1 48.83 -33.82 42.90
CA MET A 1 48.67 -33.50 41.46
C MET A 1 47.45 -32.64 41.20
N GLY A 2 46.21 -33.12 41.37
CA GLY A 2 44.99 -32.29 41.18
C GLY A 2 45.07 -30.90 41.84
N SER A 3 45.37 -30.83 43.15
CA SER A 3 45.53 -29.57 43.89
C SER A 3 46.69 -28.68 43.40
N THR A 4 47.66 -29.26 42.70
CA THR A 4 48.82 -28.55 42.12
C THR A 4 48.45 -27.94 40.77
N VAL A 5 47.80 -28.74 39.91
CA VAL A 5 47.33 -28.35 38.57
C VAL A 5 46.08 -27.47 38.65
N GLY A 6 45.40 -27.40 39.79
CA GLY A 6 44.29 -26.48 40.06
C GLY A 6 44.67 -25.00 40.17
N THR A 7 45.94 -24.64 39.96
CA THR A 7 46.42 -23.25 39.92
C THR A 7 47.05 -22.95 38.56
N GLU A 8 46.84 -21.76 38.00
CA GLU A 8 47.37 -21.35 36.68
C GLU A 8 48.91 -21.50 36.60
N LEU A 9 49.61 -21.14 37.69
CA LEU A 9 51.06 -21.32 37.84
C LEU A 9 51.47 -22.80 37.87
N GLY A 10 50.79 -23.64 38.66
CA GLY A 10 51.10 -25.07 38.76
C GLY A 10 50.71 -25.85 37.49
N LEU A 11 49.68 -25.40 36.79
CA LEU A 11 49.25 -25.89 35.48
C LEU A 11 50.26 -25.54 34.39
N THR A 12 50.73 -24.29 34.37
CA THR A 12 51.83 -23.85 33.50
C THR A 12 53.12 -24.61 33.78
N HIS A 13 53.45 -24.84 35.07
CA HIS A 13 54.62 -25.62 35.47
C HIS A 13 54.51 -27.10 35.09
N PHE A 14 53.32 -27.69 35.20
CA PHE A 14 53.01 -29.03 34.72
C PHE A 14 53.25 -29.14 33.20
N PHE A 15 52.63 -28.27 32.40
CA PHE A 15 52.83 -28.32 30.94
C PHE A 15 54.29 -28.05 30.55
N THR A 16 54.95 -27.04 31.11
CA THR A 16 56.35 -26.73 30.76
C THR A 16 57.34 -27.82 31.18
N THR A 17 57.06 -28.59 32.24
CA THR A 17 57.92 -29.70 32.69
C THR A 17 57.68 -30.97 31.88
N PHE A 18 56.42 -31.37 31.70
CA PHE A 18 56.07 -32.65 31.04
C PHE A 18 56.07 -32.57 29.50
N SER A 19 55.85 -31.41 28.87
CA SER A 19 55.95 -31.28 27.40
C SER A 19 57.39 -31.21 26.88
N ARG A 20 58.33 -30.69 27.68
CA ARG A 20 59.73 -30.50 27.28
C ARG A 20 60.58 -31.74 27.47
N ASN A 21 60.33 -32.53 28.52
CA ASN A 21 61.07 -33.77 28.77
C ASN A 21 60.55 -34.94 27.92
N ARG A 22 60.90 -34.94 26.63
CA ARG A 22 60.76 -36.12 25.74
C ARG A 22 61.93 -37.10 25.85
N THR A 23 62.41 -37.37 27.06
CA THR A 23 63.39 -38.46 27.30
C THR A 23 62.65 -39.76 27.63
N SER A 24 63.24 -40.91 27.27
CA SER A 24 62.62 -42.25 27.33
C SER A 24 62.12 -42.71 28.70
N ASN A 25 62.54 -42.02 29.77
CA ASN A 25 62.29 -42.42 31.16
C ASN A 25 61.26 -41.50 31.85
N THR A 26 60.70 -40.53 31.13
CA THR A 26 59.68 -39.62 31.68
C THR A 26 58.34 -40.36 31.72
N VAL A 27 57.76 -40.53 32.91
CA VAL A 27 56.48 -41.22 33.06
C VAL A 27 55.38 -40.40 32.40
N ASP A 28 54.75 -40.97 31.38
CA ASP A 28 53.56 -40.43 30.73
C ASP A 28 52.39 -40.41 31.71
N ILE A 29 52.20 -39.24 32.33
CA ILE A 29 51.20 -39.02 33.36
C ILE A 29 49.77 -39.14 32.82
N VAL A 30 49.53 -38.81 31.55
CA VAL A 30 48.22 -38.96 30.92
C VAL A 30 47.88 -40.44 30.75
N GLN A 31 48.83 -41.22 30.24
CA GLN A 31 48.67 -42.67 30.09
C GLN A 31 48.54 -43.39 31.44
N VAL A 32 49.21 -42.91 32.51
CA VAL A 32 49.02 -43.43 33.87
C VAL A 32 47.63 -43.09 34.41
N LEU A 33 47.19 -41.83 34.33
CA LEU A 33 45.84 -41.43 34.78
C LEU A 33 44.74 -42.18 34.02
N CYS A 34 44.89 -42.36 32.71
CA CYS A 34 43.97 -43.13 31.88
C CYS A 34 43.86 -44.62 32.32
N LYS A 35 44.96 -45.23 32.78
CA LYS A 35 44.97 -46.60 33.35
C LYS A 35 44.36 -46.66 34.76
N LEU A 36 44.56 -45.62 35.58
CA LEU A 36 43.99 -45.54 36.93
C LEU A 36 42.46 -45.42 36.93
N LEU A 37 41.83 -44.94 35.85
CA LEU A 37 40.37 -45.00 35.68
C LEU A 37 39.81 -46.43 35.68
N THR A 38 40.63 -47.43 35.31
CA THR A 38 40.25 -48.86 35.31
C THR A 38 40.83 -49.62 36.51
N HIS A 39 41.19 -48.91 37.59
CA HIS A 39 41.71 -49.54 38.81
C HIS A 39 40.56 -50.14 39.65
N SER A 40 40.87 -51.18 40.45
CA SER A 40 39.88 -51.85 41.31
C SER A 40 39.50 -51.04 42.55
N ASP A 41 40.38 -50.14 43.01
CA ASP A 41 40.09 -49.20 44.09
C ASP A 41 39.41 -47.93 43.56
N SER A 42 38.23 -47.64 44.11
CA SER A 42 37.44 -46.45 43.81
C SER A 42 38.11 -45.13 44.18
N GLU A 43 38.98 -45.07 45.19
CA GLU A 43 39.71 -43.83 45.51
C GLU A 43 40.77 -43.50 44.45
N CYS A 44 41.52 -44.49 43.97
CA CYS A 44 42.39 -44.33 42.81
C CYS A 44 41.63 -43.85 41.57
N VAL A 45 40.47 -44.44 41.26
CA VAL A 45 39.62 -44.04 40.12
C VAL A 45 39.13 -42.60 40.29
N LEU A 46 38.63 -42.22 41.49
CA LEU A 46 38.14 -40.87 41.78
C LEU A 46 39.25 -39.82 41.69
N ASN A 47 40.43 -40.09 42.27
CA ASN A 47 41.57 -39.19 42.21
C ASN A 47 42.12 -39.02 40.78
N ALA A 48 42.08 -40.08 39.97
CA ALA A 48 42.44 -40.01 38.56
C ALA A 48 41.42 -39.20 37.74
N ALA A 49 40.12 -39.46 37.93
CA ALA A 49 39.04 -38.73 37.28
C ALA A 49 39.05 -37.24 37.65
N GLY A 50 39.19 -36.90 38.93
CA GLY A 50 39.31 -35.51 39.38
C GLY A 50 40.53 -34.79 38.79
N THR A 51 41.70 -35.45 38.79
CA THR A 51 42.94 -34.88 38.22
C THR A 51 42.83 -34.66 36.71
N LEU A 52 42.27 -35.62 35.96
CA LEU A 52 41.98 -35.45 34.52
C LEU A 52 40.96 -34.35 34.27
N GLY A 53 39.91 -34.26 35.10
CA GLY A 53 38.92 -33.19 35.06
C GLY A 53 39.58 -31.81 35.22
N THR A 54 40.49 -31.65 36.20
CA THR A 54 41.29 -30.43 36.38
C THR A 54 42.11 -30.08 35.13
N ILE A 55 42.82 -31.04 34.55
CA ILE A 55 43.62 -30.84 33.32
C ILE A 55 42.73 -30.33 32.18
N CYS A 56 41.56 -30.94 31.95
CA CYS A 56 40.58 -30.53 30.93
C CYS A 56 39.99 -29.12 31.15
N GLY A 57 40.20 -28.49 32.31
CA GLY A 57 39.72 -27.13 32.58
C GLY A 57 40.42 -26.08 31.71
N SER A 58 41.74 -26.22 31.53
CA SER A 58 42.54 -25.40 30.61
C SER A 58 42.35 -25.81 29.15
N LYS A 59 42.57 -24.88 28.21
CA LYS A 59 42.56 -25.24 26.78
C LYS A 59 43.76 -26.12 26.45
N GLU A 60 44.93 -25.76 26.97
CA GLU A 60 46.21 -26.43 26.82
C GLU A 60 46.13 -27.89 27.28
N GLY A 61 45.36 -28.18 28.32
CA GLY A 61 45.08 -29.53 28.80
C GLY A 61 44.06 -30.30 27.98
N ARG A 62 43.08 -29.64 27.38
CA ARG A 62 42.23 -30.28 26.36
C ARG A 62 43.05 -30.61 25.11
N ASP A 63 43.83 -29.67 24.61
CA ASP A 63 44.71 -29.87 23.46
C ASP A 63 45.74 -30.97 23.73
N LEU A 64 46.33 -31.06 24.94
CA LEU A 64 47.20 -32.17 25.33
C LEU A 64 46.47 -33.52 25.23
N LEU A 65 45.27 -33.62 25.82
CA LEU A 65 44.52 -34.88 25.91
C LEU A 65 43.92 -35.31 24.57
N LEU A 66 43.38 -34.38 23.78
CA LEU A 66 42.78 -34.63 22.46
C LEU A 66 43.81 -35.12 21.44
N ASN A 67 45.05 -34.61 21.52
CA ASN A 67 46.17 -35.07 20.70
C ASN A 67 46.92 -36.27 21.32
N HIS A 68 46.45 -36.82 22.45
CA HIS A 68 47.11 -37.93 23.12
C HIS A 68 46.77 -39.29 22.51
N THR A 69 47.76 -40.18 22.44
CA THR A 69 47.59 -41.54 21.89
C THR A 69 46.51 -42.36 22.59
N CYS A 70 46.24 -42.07 23.88
CA CYS A 70 45.24 -42.77 24.67
C CYS A 70 43.82 -42.15 24.63
N ILE A 71 43.55 -41.10 23.83
CA ILE A 71 42.26 -40.38 23.86
C ILE A 71 41.04 -41.30 23.65
N ASN A 72 41.14 -42.26 22.74
CA ASN A 72 40.09 -43.25 22.48
C ASN A 72 39.81 -44.12 23.72
N GLN A 73 40.86 -44.58 24.41
CA GLN A 73 40.72 -45.35 25.64
C GLN A 73 40.20 -44.49 26.80
N LEU A 74 40.62 -43.22 26.88
CA LEU A 74 40.10 -42.27 27.86
C LEU A 74 38.59 -42.08 27.70
N ILE A 75 38.10 -41.92 26.47
CA ILE A 75 36.66 -41.77 26.17
C ILE A 75 35.87 -43.06 26.49
N ILE A 76 36.42 -44.25 26.17
CA ILE A 76 35.80 -45.53 26.57
C ILE A 76 35.72 -45.64 28.09
N ASN A 77 36.82 -45.35 28.79
CA ASN A 77 36.89 -45.47 30.26
C ASN A 77 35.94 -44.48 30.95
N THR A 78 35.91 -43.22 30.53
CA THR A 78 35.01 -42.21 31.12
C THR A 78 33.54 -42.48 30.82
N SER A 79 33.19 -42.90 29.61
CA SER A 79 31.79 -43.23 29.29
C SER A 79 31.30 -44.49 30.02
N SER A 80 32.15 -45.51 30.18
CA SER A 80 31.82 -46.69 31.00
C SER A 80 31.67 -46.36 32.49
N LEU A 81 32.36 -45.35 33.01
CA LEU A 81 32.30 -44.94 34.41
C LEU A 81 31.11 -44.01 34.73
N LEU A 82 30.34 -43.56 33.73
CA LEU A 82 29.10 -42.80 33.97
C LEU A 82 28.06 -43.61 34.74
N SER A 83 27.97 -44.92 34.47
CA SER A 83 27.12 -45.86 35.21
C SER A 83 27.72 -46.32 36.55
N SER A 84 28.74 -45.62 37.07
CA SER A 84 29.28 -45.83 38.41
C SER A 84 28.21 -45.63 39.48
N THR A 85 28.16 -46.54 40.46
CA THR A 85 27.34 -46.41 41.69
C THR A 85 27.91 -45.37 42.65
N ASN A 86 29.19 -45.02 42.52
CA ASN A 86 29.80 -43.88 43.21
C ASN A 86 29.55 -42.61 42.37
N SER A 87 28.66 -41.75 42.86
CA SER A 87 28.28 -40.47 42.24
C SER A 87 29.46 -39.52 42.02
N TRP A 88 30.45 -39.49 42.91
CA TRP A 88 31.62 -38.62 42.76
C TRP A 88 32.48 -39.04 41.56
N ILE A 89 32.63 -40.34 41.32
CA ILE A 89 33.31 -40.86 40.11
C ILE A 89 32.51 -40.49 38.88
N ALA A 90 31.21 -40.81 38.88
CA ALA A 90 30.30 -40.55 37.75
C ALA A 90 30.24 -39.07 37.35
N SER A 91 30.15 -38.17 38.32
CA SER A 91 30.16 -36.72 38.13
C SER A 91 31.51 -36.22 37.59
N ASN A 92 32.64 -36.71 38.11
CA ASN A 92 33.98 -36.31 37.61
C ASN A 92 34.26 -36.82 36.19
N VAL A 93 33.86 -38.04 35.83
CA VAL A 93 34.03 -38.52 34.44
C VAL A 93 33.05 -37.86 33.47
N GLY A 94 31.86 -37.50 33.94
CA GLY A 94 30.95 -36.60 33.24
C GLY A 94 31.61 -35.24 32.97
N LEU A 95 32.27 -34.65 33.96
CA LEU A 95 32.99 -33.38 33.83
C LEU A 95 34.16 -33.47 32.83
N ILE A 96 34.88 -34.60 32.76
CA ILE A 96 35.88 -34.85 31.70
C ILE A 96 35.22 -34.82 30.33
N LEU A 97 34.14 -35.57 30.12
CA LEU A 97 33.44 -35.64 28.83
C LEU A 97 32.86 -34.27 28.43
N ALA A 98 32.19 -33.57 29.35
CA ALA A 98 31.67 -32.22 29.16
C ALA A 98 32.77 -31.25 28.70
N ARG A 99 33.95 -31.30 29.34
CA ARG A 99 35.10 -30.47 28.96
C ARG A 99 35.72 -30.88 27.63
N ILE A 100 35.86 -32.18 27.35
CA ILE A 100 36.32 -32.68 26.03
C ILE A 100 35.42 -32.15 24.90
N THR A 101 34.10 -32.14 25.09
CA THR A 101 33.13 -31.65 24.10
C THR A 101 33.05 -30.12 23.96
N VAL A 102 33.82 -29.35 24.74
CA VAL A 102 33.97 -27.91 24.48
C VAL A 102 34.69 -27.67 23.15
N GLU A 103 35.69 -28.49 22.83
CA GLU A 103 36.44 -28.39 21.57
C GLU A 103 35.78 -29.23 20.47
N GLU A 104 35.65 -28.69 19.25
CA GLU A 104 35.06 -29.37 18.09
C GLU A 104 35.75 -30.71 17.79
N ILE A 105 37.08 -30.78 17.98
CA ILE A 105 37.89 -31.98 17.82
C ILE A 105 37.43 -33.08 18.79
N GLY A 106 37.06 -32.74 20.03
CA GLY A 106 36.55 -33.69 21.01
C GLY A 106 35.20 -34.27 20.61
N CYS A 107 34.27 -33.42 20.16
CA CYS A 107 33.00 -33.88 19.58
C CYS A 107 33.23 -34.79 18.37
N LYS A 108 34.14 -34.41 17.45
CA LYS A 108 34.47 -35.20 16.26
C LYS A 108 35.07 -36.57 16.61
N ILE A 109 35.98 -36.65 17.58
CA ILE A 109 36.54 -37.92 18.04
C ILE A 109 35.43 -38.81 18.61
N ILE A 110 34.55 -38.28 19.48
CA ILE A 110 33.44 -39.06 20.07
C ILE A 110 32.47 -39.58 18.99
N LEU A 111 32.04 -38.72 18.06
CA LEU A 111 31.08 -39.06 17.02
C LEU A 111 31.64 -40.02 15.95
N THR A 112 32.95 -39.96 15.65
CA THR A 112 33.61 -40.87 14.69
C THR A 112 34.24 -42.10 15.33
N HIS A 113 34.15 -42.25 16.66
CA HIS A 113 34.72 -43.39 17.38
C HIS A 113 34.07 -44.72 16.97
N SER A 114 34.83 -45.82 16.96
CA SER A 114 34.31 -47.16 16.63
C SER A 114 33.21 -47.65 17.57
N LYS A 115 33.22 -47.18 18.83
CA LYS A 115 32.18 -47.41 19.86
C LYS A 115 31.22 -46.22 20.05
N HIS A 116 31.05 -45.30 19.09
CA HIS A 116 30.22 -44.10 19.27
C HIS A 116 28.81 -44.40 19.81
N ARG A 117 28.14 -45.45 19.33
CA ARG A 117 26.80 -45.87 19.81
C ARG A 117 26.76 -46.21 21.30
N GLU A 118 27.78 -46.91 21.78
CA GLU A 118 27.94 -47.31 23.19
C GLU A 118 28.22 -46.08 24.06
N ILE A 119 29.15 -45.22 23.62
CA ILE A 119 29.49 -43.97 24.30
C ILE A 119 28.26 -43.05 24.42
N LEU A 120 27.57 -42.79 23.31
CA LEU A 120 26.36 -41.95 23.28
C LEU A 120 25.22 -42.55 24.09
N SER A 121 25.05 -43.89 24.08
CA SER A 121 24.04 -44.56 24.92
C SER A 121 24.36 -44.47 26.42
N GLN A 122 25.64 -44.46 26.81
CA GLN A 122 26.04 -44.22 28.20
C GLN A 122 25.81 -42.77 28.63
N ILE A 123 26.14 -41.79 27.77
CA ILE A 123 25.89 -40.36 28.08
C ILE A 123 24.38 -40.07 28.13
N LEU A 124 23.56 -40.71 27.27
CA LEU A 124 22.10 -40.63 27.35
C LEU A 124 21.55 -41.27 28.64
N SER A 125 22.09 -42.41 29.05
CA SER A 125 21.68 -43.06 30.30
C SER A 125 22.05 -42.20 31.52
N ALA A 126 23.20 -41.51 31.45
CA ALA A 126 23.69 -40.57 32.44
C ALA A 126 22.86 -39.27 32.59
N LEU A 127 21.86 -39.05 31.74
CA LEU A 127 20.87 -37.97 31.94
C LEU A 127 19.85 -38.30 33.06
N ASP A 128 19.92 -39.50 33.65
CA ASP A 128 19.08 -39.85 34.79
C ASP A 128 19.28 -38.90 35.98
N ILE A 129 18.19 -38.56 36.65
CA ILE A 129 18.17 -37.55 37.70
C ILE A 129 18.63 -38.08 39.08
N SER A 130 19.29 -39.24 39.17
CA SER A 130 19.75 -39.80 40.47
C SER A 130 21.08 -39.21 40.97
N ASP A 131 21.84 -38.53 40.12
CA ASP A 131 22.92 -37.63 40.55
C ASP A 131 22.88 -36.30 39.77
N PRO A 132 22.72 -35.14 40.44
CA PRO A 132 22.71 -33.84 39.79
C PRO A 132 24.01 -33.53 39.06
N GLY A 133 25.16 -33.98 39.57
CA GLY A 133 26.48 -33.74 38.97
C GLY A 133 26.67 -34.47 37.65
N ARG A 134 26.40 -35.78 37.62
CA ARG A 134 26.41 -36.62 36.41
C ARG A 134 25.46 -36.06 35.37
N SER A 135 24.20 -35.85 35.70
CA SER A 135 23.16 -35.41 34.75
C SER A 135 23.43 -34.01 34.19
N THR A 136 23.84 -33.05 35.03
CA THR A 136 24.26 -31.71 34.62
C THR A 136 25.42 -31.77 33.61
N ASN A 137 26.45 -32.56 33.88
CA ASN A 137 27.60 -32.70 32.98
C ASN A 137 27.26 -33.50 31.70
N ALA A 138 26.45 -34.56 31.80
CA ALA A 138 26.02 -35.38 30.68
C ALA A 138 25.15 -34.58 29.69
N ALA A 139 24.22 -33.76 30.19
CA ALA A 139 23.40 -32.88 29.35
C ALA A 139 24.24 -31.80 28.65
N PHE A 140 25.24 -31.22 29.33
CA PHE A 140 26.18 -30.31 28.68
C PHE A 140 26.93 -31.01 27.54
N ALA A 141 27.49 -32.20 27.81
CA ALA A 141 28.23 -32.98 26.81
C ALA A 141 27.34 -33.35 25.60
N ILE A 142 26.10 -33.77 25.85
CA ILE A 142 25.11 -34.05 24.80
C ILE A 142 24.76 -32.78 24.01
N GLY A 143 24.49 -31.65 24.67
CA GLY A 143 24.24 -30.36 24.02
C GLY A 143 25.37 -29.93 23.09
N ARG A 144 26.63 -30.04 23.55
CA ARG A 144 27.83 -29.82 22.72
C ARG A 144 27.91 -30.77 21.51
N LEU A 145 27.62 -32.06 21.71
CA LEU A 145 27.69 -33.07 20.65
C LEU A 145 26.61 -32.86 19.57
N ILE A 146 25.41 -32.38 19.94
CA ILE A 146 24.28 -32.18 19.03
C ILE A 146 24.10 -30.74 18.55
N GLU A 147 25.02 -29.83 18.89
CA GLU A 147 25.07 -28.49 18.29
C GLU A 147 25.25 -28.59 16.76
N GLY A 148 26.16 -29.47 16.33
CA GLY A 148 26.37 -29.81 14.93
C GLY A 148 25.36 -30.84 14.37
N ASP A 149 25.06 -30.70 13.08
CA ASP A 149 24.10 -31.51 12.34
C ASP A 149 24.37 -33.01 12.36
N ASP A 150 25.63 -33.40 12.27
CA ASP A 150 26.01 -34.82 12.20
C ASP A 150 25.84 -35.51 13.55
N GLY A 151 26.14 -34.82 14.65
CA GLY A 151 25.85 -35.33 16.00
C GLY A 151 24.35 -35.49 16.28
N LYS A 152 23.51 -34.55 15.81
CA LYS A 152 22.04 -34.73 15.83
C LYS A 152 21.63 -36.01 15.10
N LYS A 153 22.10 -36.19 13.85
CA LYS A 153 21.76 -37.35 13.01
C LYS A 153 22.18 -38.65 13.68
N THR A 154 23.45 -38.78 14.08
CA THR A 154 23.99 -39.99 14.73
C THR A 154 23.24 -40.34 16.01
N LEU A 155 22.96 -39.37 16.88
CA LEU A 155 22.25 -39.64 18.13
C LEU A 155 20.82 -40.14 17.89
N ILE A 156 20.10 -39.49 16.96
CA ILE A 156 18.72 -39.79 16.61
C ILE A 156 18.59 -41.14 15.88
N SER A 157 19.52 -41.47 14.97
CA SER A 157 19.49 -42.74 14.23
C SER A 157 19.90 -43.93 15.09
N ASP A 158 20.92 -43.78 15.94
CA ASP A 158 21.65 -44.93 16.48
C ASP A 158 21.35 -45.24 17.94
N CYS A 159 20.88 -44.26 18.73
CA CYS A 159 20.64 -44.45 20.18
C CYS A 159 19.15 -44.56 20.55
N GLY A 160 18.25 -44.20 19.64
CA GLY A 160 16.80 -44.32 19.77
C GLY A 160 16.10 -42.96 19.79
N GLN A 161 15.42 -42.64 18.67
CA GLN A 161 14.84 -41.35 18.29
C GLN A 161 14.27 -40.49 19.44
N TYR A 162 13.44 -41.07 20.33
CA TYR A 162 12.69 -40.29 21.32
C TYR A 162 13.33 -40.23 22.73
N LYS A 163 14.28 -41.12 23.05
CA LYS A 163 14.81 -41.28 24.42
C LYS A 163 15.41 -39.99 25.00
N ILE A 164 16.04 -39.16 24.16
CA ILE A 164 16.62 -37.89 24.60
C ILE A 164 15.54 -36.90 25.04
N PHE A 165 14.37 -36.85 24.39
CA PHE A 165 13.31 -35.94 24.79
C PHE A 165 12.68 -36.36 26.12
N ASP A 166 12.52 -37.65 26.37
CA ASP A 166 12.02 -38.16 27.66
C ASP A 166 13.02 -37.90 28.80
N ALA A 167 14.32 -38.11 28.56
CA ALA A 167 15.37 -37.84 29.53
C ALA A 167 15.51 -36.33 29.84
N LEU A 168 15.52 -35.48 28.81
CA LEU A 168 15.57 -34.02 29.00
C LEU A 168 14.29 -33.48 29.65
N LEU A 169 13.12 -34.06 29.37
CA LEU A 169 11.88 -33.71 30.06
C LEU A 169 11.95 -34.03 31.57
N LEU A 170 12.47 -35.21 31.94
CA LEU A 170 12.69 -35.54 33.36
C LEU A 170 13.63 -34.54 34.05
N MET A 171 14.69 -34.08 33.36
CA MET A 171 15.59 -33.04 33.88
C MET A 171 14.94 -31.64 33.97
N LEU A 172 14.01 -31.31 33.06
CA LEU A 172 13.25 -30.05 33.10
C LEU A 172 12.21 -30.03 34.24
N GLU A 173 11.65 -31.19 34.61
CA GLU A 173 10.64 -31.33 35.67
C GLU A 173 11.24 -31.40 37.10
N VAL A 174 12.57 -31.41 37.27
CA VAL A 174 13.20 -31.40 38.61
C VAL A 174 13.03 -30.04 39.29
N ASN A 175 12.39 -30.01 40.46
CA ASN A 175 12.08 -28.75 41.15
C ASN A 175 13.29 -28.08 41.81
N GLU A 176 14.20 -28.84 42.42
CA GLU A 176 15.22 -28.28 43.32
C GLU A 176 16.56 -27.99 42.63
N GLU A 177 16.91 -28.74 41.58
CA GLU A 177 18.22 -28.67 40.92
C GLU A 177 18.27 -27.73 39.71
N LYS A 178 18.59 -26.46 39.94
CA LYS A 178 18.61 -25.45 38.86
C LYS A 178 19.73 -25.65 37.84
N GLY A 179 20.84 -26.28 38.20
CA GLY A 179 21.89 -26.67 37.25
C GLY A 179 21.39 -27.71 36.23
N VAL A 180 20.66 -28.71 36.71
CA VAL A 180 20.01 -29.75 35.91
C VAL A 180 19.00 -29.12 34.94
N ASN A 181 18.12 -28.22 35.42
CA ASN A 181 17.16 -27.51 34.58
C ASN A 181 17.83 -26.68 33.46
N LYS A 182 18.84 -25.86 33.80
CA LYS A 182 19.55 -24.97 32.85
C LYS A 182 20.23 -25.77 31.72
N ASN A 183 20.94 -26.86 32.07
CA ASN A 183 21.61 -27.69 31.07
C ASN A 183 20.62 -28.53 30.23
N ALA A 184 19.46 -28.89 30.78
CA ALA A 184 18.40 -29.51 29.97
C ALA A 184 17.80 -28.53 28.96
N CYS A 185 17.58 -27.26 29.34
CA CYS A 185 17.21 -26.19 28.40
C CYS A 185 18.28 -25.98 27.31
N TYR A 186 19.57 -26.04 27.64
CA TYR A 186 20.66 -25.95 26.65
C TYR A 186 20.68 -27.14 25.69
N ALA A 187 20.64 -28.38 26.18
CA ALA A 187 20.64 -29.55 25.32
C ALA A 187 19.39 -29.62 24.41
N LEU A 188 18.23 -29.25 24.94
CA LEU A 188 16.99 -29.17 24.16
C LEU A 188 17.03 -28.06 23.11
N SER A 189 17.58 -26.88 23.43
CA SER A 189 17.74 -25.82 22.42
C SER A 189 18.73 -26.25 21.33
N CYS A 190 19.85 -26.90 21.68
CA CYS A 190 20.78 -27.49 20.72
C CYS A 190 20.10 -28.47 19.76
N LEU A 191 19.25 -29.39 20.23
CA LEU A 191 18.42 -30.25 19.36
C LEU A 191 17.53 -29.41 18.43
N CYS A 192 16.78 -28.48 19.02
CA CYS A 192 15.81 -27.63 18.33
C CYS A 192 16.43 -26.46 17.54
N THR A 193 17.75 -26.43 17.30
CA THR A 193 18.37 -25.47 16.36
C THR A 193 18.07 -25.80 14.89
N THR A 194 17.58 -27.01 14.59
CA THR A 194 17.34 -27.46 13.21
C THR A 194 15.91 -27.95 13.02
N GLN A 195 15.38 -27.75 11.81
CA GLN A 195 14.03 -28.21 11.45
C GLN A 195 13.87 -29.72 11.67
N PHE A 196 14.93 -30.51 11.48
CA PHE A 196 14.93 -31.95 11.74
C PHE A 196 14.73 -32.28 13.23
N GLY A 197 15.51 -31.67 14.12
CA GLY A 197 15.39 -31.91 15.57
C GLY A 197 14.05 -31.41 16.13
N PHE A 198 13.58 -30.25 15.67
CA PHE A 198 12.27 -29.72 16.04
C PHE A 198 11.10 -30.58 15.52
N GLN A 199 11.15 -31.03 14.26
CA GLN A 199 10.13 -31.94 13.70
C GLN A 199 10.02 -33.24 14.50
N LEU A 200 11.15 -33.82 14.94
CA LEU A 200 11.14 -35.03 15.75
C LEU A 200 10.52 -34.80 17.14
N CYS A 201 10.75 -33.63 17.73
CA CYS A 201 10.12 -33.20 18.98
C CYS A 201 8.58 -33.08 18.81
N LEU A 202 8.12 -32.44 17.72
CA LEU A 202 6.69 -32.35 17.39
C LEU A 202 6.02 -33.70 17.14
N GLN A 203 6.72 -34.66 16.53
CA GLN A 203 6.18 -35.99 16.23
C GLN A 203 5.74 -36.73 17.51
N TYR A 204 6.41 -36.50 18.64
CA TYR A 204 5.97 -37.00 19.95
C TYR A 204 5.22 -35.92 20.76
N LEU A 205 4.11 -35.45 20.16
CA LEU A 205 3.34 -34.29 20.63
C LEU A 205 2.95 -34.27 22.13
N PRO A 206 2.63 -35.40 22.81
CA PRO A 206 2.39 -35.40 24.26
C PRO A 206 3.61 -34.98 25.09
N THR A 207 4.81 -35.44 24.71
CA THR A 207 6.07 -35.06 25.35
C THR A 207 6.44 -33.62 24.98
N PHE A 208 6.20 -33.16 23.76
CA PHE A 208 6.35 -31.74 23.41
C PHE A 208 5.48 -30.82 24.28
N HIS A 209 4.20 -31.16 24.50
CA HIS A 209 3.34 -30.37 25.39
C HIS A 209 3.82 -30.38 26.86
N ARG A 210 4.34 -31.50 27.37
CA ARG A 210 4.97 -31.54 28.71
C ARG A 210 6.26 -30.70 28.77
N ILE A 211 7.09 -30.73 27.73
CA ILE A 211 8.29 -29.88 27.61
C ILE A 211 7.92 -28.40 27.72
N ILE A 212 6.89 -27.93 27.02
CA ILE A 212 6.43 -26.53 27.12
C ILE A 212 5.94 -26.20 28.54
N LEU A 213 5.20 -27.11 29.20
CA LEU A 213 4.73 -26.92 30.59
C LEU A 213 5.88 -26.93 31.63
N ALA A 214 6.92 -27.74 31.41
CA ALA A 214 8.10 -27.75 32.25
C ALA A 214 8.88 -26.42 32.11
N ILE A 215 9.10 -25.94 30.88
CA ILE A 215 9.77 -24.65 30.65
C ILE A 215 8.90 -23.47 31.15
N GLU A 216 7.57 -23.54 31.05
CA GLU A 216 6.64 -22.61 31.71
C GLU A 216 6.84 -22.56 33.23
N THR A 217 7.08 -23.71 33.86
CA THR A 217 7.38 -23.79 35.30
C THR A 217 8.74 -23.12 35.61
N LEU A 218 9.76 -23.32 34.77
CA LEU A 218 11.06 -22.64 34.92
C LEU A 218 10.97 -21.12 34.76
N LEU A 219 10.12 -20.63 33.85
CA LEU A 219 9.85 -19.21 33.67
C LEU A 219 9.26 -18.53 34.93
N ILE A 220 8.59 -19.28 35.82
CA ILE A 220 8.06 -18.72 37.08
C ILE A 220 9.18 -18.42 38.09
N SER A 221 10.40 -18.95 37.89
CA SER A 221 11.54 -18.78 38.79
C SER A 221 11.87 -17.31 39.14
N ILE A 222 12.36 -17.13 40.36
CA ILE A 222 12.95 -15.88 40.87
C ILE A 222 14.41 -15.69 40.41
N GLU A 223 15.07 -16.78 39.98
CA GLU A 223 16.44 -16.76 39.50
C GLU A 223 16.47 -16.36 38.02
N HIS A 224 17.09 -15.22 37.74
CA HIS A 224 17.13 -14.62 36.41
C HIS A 224 17.84 -15.50 35.37
N GLU A 225 18.91 -16.21 35.73
CA GLU A 225 19.57 -17.19 34.87
C GLU A 225 18.65 -18.33 34.44
N THR A 226 17.89 -18.94 35.36
CA THR A 226 16.93 -20.01 35.01
C THR A 226 15.84 -19.50 34.08
N VAL A 227 15.37 -18.26 34.28
CA VAL A 227 14.43 -17.61 33.35
C VAL A 227 15.10 -17.35 31.98
N TRP A 228 16.37 -16.95 31.93
CA TRP A 228 17.12 -16.76 30.68
C TRP A 228 17.21 -18.07 29.87
N PHE A 229 17.64 -19.17 30.49
CA PHE A 229 17.72 -20.48 29.83
C PHE A 229 16.35 -20.97 29.33
N ALA A 230 15.29 -20.74 30.09
CA ALA A 230 13.92 -21.07 29.72
C ALA A 230 13.44 -20.24 28.50
N LEU A 231 13.71 -18.93 28.48
CA LEU A 231 13.40 -18.06 27.35
C LEU A 231 14.18 -18.43 26.09
N MET A 232 15.50 -18.65 26.20
CA MET A 232 16.37 -19.03 25.09
C MET A 232 15.91 -20.35 24.46
N CYS A 233 15.53 -21.34 25.27
CA CYS A 233 14.95 -22.59 24.78
C CYS A 233 13.62 -22.36 24.04
N LEU A 234 12.70 -21.59 24.62
CA LEU A 234 11.43 -21.23 23.96
C LEU A 234 11.64 -20.39 22.70
N ARG A 235 12.62 -19.48 22.65
CA ARG A 235 12.95 -18.65 21.48
C ARG A 235 13.48 -19.50 20.34
N THR A 236 14.34 -20.48 20.64
CA THR A 236 14.82 -21.46 19.67
C THR A 236 13.66 -22.29 19.11
N ILE A 237 12.80 -22.82 19.98
CA ILE A 237 11.59 -23.57 19.55
C ILE A 237 10.66 -22.68 18.70
N ALA A 238 10.37 -21.44 19.14
CA ALA A 238 9.55 -20.46 18.42
C ALA A 238 10.21 -19.94 17.12
N GLY A 239 11.47 -20.27 16.85
CA GLY A 239 12.10 -20.05 15.56
C GLY A 239 11.40 -20.83 14.44
N HIS A 240 10.90 -22.03 14.73
CA HIS A 240 10.32 -22.92 13.75
C HIS A 240 8.84 -22.64 13.44
N ASP A 241 8.43 -22.91 12.20
CA ASP A 241 7.03 -22.75 11.79
C ASP A 241 6.09 -23.74 12.50
N GLY A 242 4.88 -23.29 12.81
CA GLY A 242 3.91 -24.00 13.64
C GLY A 242 4.19 -23.90 15.15
N ALA A 243 5.44 -23.77 15.60
CA ALA A 243 5.81 -23.76 17.02
C ALA A 243 5.06 -22.70 17.86
N SER A 244 4.94 -21.48 17.32
CA SER A 244 4.26 -20.36 17.98
C SER A 244 2.80 -20.67 18.32
N GLU A 245 2.09 -21.50 17.53
CA GLU A 245 0.71 -21.89 17.81
C GLU A 245 0.55 -22.79 19.04
N HIS A 246 1.61 -23.49 19.46
CA HIS A 246 1.61 -24.29 20.69
C HIS A 246 1.99 -23.43 21.90
N ILE A 247 2.96 -22.54 21.75
CA ILE A 247 3.44 -21.65 22.83
C ILE A 247 2.39 -20.57 23.17
N LEU A 248 1.75 -19.96 22.17
CA LEU A 248 0.69 -18.95 22.36
C LEU A 248 -0.53 -19.45 23.15
N ARG A 249 -0.71 -20.77 23.31
CA ARG A 249 -1.79 -21.35 24.13
C ARG A 249 -1.52 -21.20 25.63
N SER A 250 -0.26 -21.03 26.04
CA SER A 250 0.06 -20.76 27.44
C SER A 250 -0.10 -19.28 27.76
N LYS A 251 -1.17 -18.94 28.48
CA LYS A 251 -1.35 -17.61 29.07
C LYS A 251 -0.21 -17.26 30.03
N THR A 252 0.32 -18.23 30.78
CA THR A 252 1.41 -18.03 31.76
C THR A 252 2.68 -17.51 31.11
N ILE A 253 3.07 -18.08 29.96
CA ILE A 253 4.25 -17.61 29.19
C ILE A 253 4.04 -16.15 28.78
N ILE A 254 2.86 -15.81 28.23
CA ILE A 254 2.54 -14.46 27.76
C ILE A 254 2.46 -13.44 28.90
N ASP A 255 1.92 -13.81 30.07
CA ASP A 255 1.85 -12.93 31.24
C ASP A 255 3.20 -12.81 31.97
N LYS A 256 4.06 -13.84 31.94
CA LYS A 256 5.46 -13.72 32.39
C LYS A 256 6.27 -12.82 31.45
N LEU A 257 6.09 -12.93 30.14
CA LEU A 257 6.75 -12.05 29.16
C LEU A 257 6.43 -10.57 29.42
N LYS A 258 5.16 -10.23 29.69
CA LYS A 258 4.77 -8.88 30.16
C LYS A 258 5.43 -8.52 31.50
N GLN A 259 5.44 -9.42 32.48
CA GLN A 259 6.09 -9.19 33.78
C GLN A 259 7.59 -8.87 33.62
N ILE A 260 8.28 -9.54 32.70
CA ILE A 260 9.69 -9.28 32.39
C ILE A 260 9.81 -7.89 31.77
N ARG A 261 9.12 -7.64 30.64
CA ARG A 261 9.06 -6.33 29.97
C ARG A 261 8.88 -5.17 30.94
N ASP A 262 7.87 -5.26 31.80
CA ASP A 262 7.41 -4.17 32.67
C ASP A 262 8.30 -3.96 33.92
N LYS A 263 9.05 -4.98 34.38
CA LYS A 263 9.67 -4.97 35.73
C LYS A 263 11.12 -5.46 35.80
N TRP A 264 11.65 -6.12 34.77
CA TRP A 264 12.98 -6.76 34.79
C TRP A 264 14.06 -5.95 34.08
N ASN A 265 13.87 -4.63 33.92
CA ASN A 265 14.76 -3.69 33.21
C ASN A 265 16.24 -3.68 33.64
N LYS A 266 16.57 -4.28 34.79
CA LYS A 266 17.94 -4.47 35.28
C LYS A 266 18.65 -5.74 34.76
N TYR A 267 17.94 -6.63 34.08
CA TYR A 267 18.44 -7.87 33.48
C TYR A 267 18.31 -7.75 31.96
N GLN A 268 19.30 -7.11 31.33
CA GLN A 268 19.26 -6.78 29.89
C GLN A 268 19.28 -8.03 29.01
N ASP A 269 20.06 -9.03 29.41
CA ASP A 269 20.10 -10.38 28.89
C ASP A 269 18.72 -11.06 28.86
N VAL A 270 17.97 -10.99 29.96
CA VAL A 270 16.62 -11.57 30.06
C VAL A 270 15.60 -10.76 29.25
N GLN A 271 15.74 -9.42 29.22
CA GLN A 271 14.90 -8.54 28.41
C GLN A 271 15.09 -8.80 26.91
N GLU A 272 16.33 -8.97 26.44
CA GLU A 272 16.64 -9.25 25.02
C GLU A 272 16.13 -10.61 24.56
N GLU A 273 16.32 -11.66 25.36
CA GLU A 273 15.74 -12.99 25.08
C GLU A 273 14.20 -12.97 25.09
N ALA A 274 13.58 -12.33 26.09
CA ALA A 274 12.13 -12.24 26.19
C ALA A 274 11.51 -11.44 25.03
N ARG A 275 12.16 -10.35 24.63
CA ARG A 275 11.81 -9.53 23.46
C ARG A 275 11.94 -10.34 22.16
N GLY A 276 13.04 -11.08 22.01
CA GLY A 276 13.26 -11.97 20.86
C GLY A 276 12.18 -13.05 20.73
N LEU A 277 11.84 -13.71 21.84
CA LEU A 277 10.72 -14.66 21.89
C LEU A 277 9.38 -13.99 21.54
N TRP A 278 9.10 -12.81 22.10
CA TRP A 278 7.85 -12.09 21.83
C TRP A 278 7.62 -11.87 20.34
N TYR A 279 8.59 -11.33 19.61
CA TYR A 279 8.42 -11.10 18.18
C TYR A 279 8.28 -12.40 17.38
N LEU A 280 9.00 -13.49 17.71
CA LEU A 280 8.83 -14.77 17.03
C LEU A 280 7.42 -15.38 17.23
N LEU A 281 6.82 -15.19 18.41
CA LEU A 281 5.43 -15.58 18.67
C LEU A 281 4.43 -14.71 17.88
N HIS A 282 4.73 -13.42 17.68
CA HIS A 282 3.82 -12.46 17.04
C HIS A 282 4.07 -12.25 15.53
N ARG A 283 5.11 -12.87 14.93
CA ARG A 283 5.51 -12.72 13.52
C ARG A 283 4.41 -13.03 12.50
N ASN A 284 3.58 -14.02 12.83
CA ASN A 284 2.47 -14.47 11.99
C ASN A 284 1.16 -13.73 12.27
N ILE A 285 1.14 -12.71 13.14
CA ILE A 285 -0.09 -11.94 13.38
C ILE A 285 -0.32 -10.98 12.21
N LYS A 286 -1.30 -11.38 11.41
CA LYS A 286 -1.89 -10.64 10.30
C LYS A 286 -2.55 -9.34 10.83
N PRO A 287 -2.21 -8.15 10.33
CA PRO A 287 -2.93 -6.93 10.66
C PRO A 287 -4.42 -7.06 10.30
N ASN A 288 -5.27 -6.34 11.01
CA ASN A 288 -6.68 -6.23 10.64
C ASN A 288 -6.83 -5.66 9.21
N ARG A 289 -7.90 -6.08 8.54
CA ARG A 289 -8.30 -5.56 7.22
C ARG A 289 -8.47 -4.02 7.30
N PRO A 290 -7.80 -3.23 6.43
CA PRO A 290 -7.99 -1.78 6.42
C PRO A 290 -9.41 -1.42 5.95
N LYS A 291 -10.01 -0.42 6.58
CA LYS A 291 -11.28 0.21 6.22
C LYS A 291 -11.00 1.34 5.23
N ILE A 292 -11.97 1.64 4.37
CA ILE A 292 -11.99 2.89 3.60
C ILE A 292 -12.96 3.82 4.32
N ASP A 293 -12.47 4.96 4.80
CA ASP A 293 -13.28 5.91 5.56
C ASP A 293 -13.88 7.00 4.66
N GLU A 294 -13.12 7.40 3.63
CA GLU A 294 -13.59 8.26 2.54
C GLU A 294 -12.95 7.82 1.22
N CYS A 295 -13.70 7.85 0.12
CA CYS A 295 -13.19 7.64 -1.23
C CYS A 295 -13.61 8.82 -2.12
N ARG A 296 -12.76 9.15 -3.10
CA ARG A 296 -12.98 10.18 -4.13
C ARG A 296 -12.42 9.66 -5.46
N ASN A 297 -12.42 10.49 -6.51
CA ASN A 297 -11.90 10.12 -7.83
C ASN A 297 -10.36 9.91 -7.84
N ILE A 298 -9.59 10.75 -7.13
CA ILE A 298 -8.11 10.69 -7.14
C ILE A 298 -7.46 10.38 -5.78
N SER A 299 -8.26 10.13 -4.74
CA SER A 299 -7.77 9.92 -3.37
C SER A 299 -8.70 9.04 -2.54
N ALA A 300 -8.17 8.33 -1.54
CA ALA A 300 -8.97 7.65 -0.53
C ALA A 300 -8.29 7.67 0.85
N GLU A 301 -9.05 7.94 1.91
CA GLU A 301 -8.58 7.87 3.29
C GLU A 301 -8.89 6.48 3.86
N ILE A 302 -7.89 5.86 4.49
CA ILE A 302 -8.00 4.50 5.03
C ILE A 302 -7.55 4.44 6.49
N SER A 303 -8.13 3.53 7.28
CA SER A 303 -7.75 3.28 8.68
C SER A 303 -7.81 1.80 9.05
N TRP A 304 -7.20 1.43 10.18
CA TRP A 304 -7.21 0.04 10.68
C TRP A 304 -7.07 -0.01 12.20
N ASP A 305 -7.73 -1.00 12.82
CA ASP A 305 -7.59 -1.25 14.25
C ASP A 305 -6.31 -2.09 14.51
N ILE A 306 -5.58 -1.81 15.58
CA ILE A 306 -4.39 -2.60 15.97
C ILE A 306 -4.82 -3.90 16.66
N ASN A 307 -4.24 -5.04 16.24
CA ASN A 307 -4.44 -6.35 16.88
C ASN A 307 -3.15 -6.96 17.47
N VAL A 308 -2.03 -6.23 17.44
CA VAL A 308 -0.74 -6.63 18.02
C VAL A 308 -0.38 -5.70 19.17
N ASN A 309 -0.03 -6.27 20.32
CA ASN A 309 0.66 -5.52 21.38
C ASN A 309 2.17 -5.49 21.07
N SER A 310 2.75 -4.29 21.00
CA SER A 310 4.19 -4.13 20.83
C SER A 310 4.96 -4.50 22.11
N TRP A 311 6.22 -4.94 21.95
CA TRP A 311 7.13 -5.08 23.09
C TRP A 311 7.61 -3.72 23.60
N ASP A 312 7.89 -2.80 22.68
CA ASP A 312 8.30 -1.44 23.02
C ASP A 312 7.09 -0.49 22.98
N ASP A 313 7.14 0.59 23.75
CA ASP A 313 6.21 1.73 23.59
C ASP A 313 6.51 2.55 22.31
N ALA A 314 7.47 2.11 21.48
CA ALA A 314 7.74 2.67 20.17
C ALA A 314 6.55 2.36 19.22
N ALA A 315 6.08 3.40 18.53
CA ALA A 315 4.94 3.29 17.62
C ALA A 315 5.18 2.22 16.54
N LEU A 316 4.25 1.27 16.42
CA LEU A 316 4.26 0.24 15.39
C LEU A 316 4.34 0.90 14.00
N GLN A 317 5.20 0.35 13.13
CA GLN A 317 5.32 0.81 11.76
C GLN A 317 4.50 -0.09 10.82
N PHE A 318 3.79 0.54 9.90
CA PHE A 318 2.89 -0.08 8.94
C PHE A 318 3.33 0.29 7.54
N ARG A 319 3.65 -0.71 6.71
CA ARG A 319 3.80 -0.52 5.27
C ARG A 319 2.42 -0.58 4.62
N ILE A 320 2.16 0.36 3.71
CA ILE A 320 0.92 0.44 2.92
C ILE A 320 1.21 -0.11 1.53
N ILE A 321 0.36 -1.04 1.09
CA ILE A 321 0.55 -1.82 -0.12
C ILE A 321 -0.69 -1.67 -1.00
N LEU A 322 -0.54 -1.01 -2.14
CA LEU A 322 -1.59 -0.76 -3.11
C LEU A 322 -1.31 -1.56 -4.39
N ASN A 323 -2.26 -2.36 -4.85
CA ASN A 323 -2.12 -3.23 -6.02
C ASN A 323 -0.82 -4.06 -6.02
N ASN A 324 -0.51 -4.68 -4.86
CA ASN A 324 0.71 -5.42 -4.54
C ASN A 324 2.03 -4.61 -4.45
N GLN A 325 2.03 -3.31 -4.72
CA GLN A 325 3.21 -2.44 -4.64
C GLN A 325 3.26 -1.65 -3.32
N SER A 326 4.45 -1.50 -2.74
CA SER A 326 4.65 -0.69 -1.53
C SER A 326 4.64 0.80 -1.88
N ILE A 327 3.65 1.55 -1.39
CA ILE A 327 3.50 2.99 -1.68
C ILE A 327 3.98 3.90 -0.54
N GLY A 328 4.19 3.37 0.66
CA GLY A 328 4.63 4.17 1.80
C GLY A 328 4.70 3.40 3.12
N VAL A 329 5.18 4.08 4.16
CA VAL A 329 5.24 3.60 5.53
C VAL A 329 4.71 4.69 6.46
N THR A 330 3.91 4.32 7.46
CA THR A 330 3.45 5.21 8.53
C THR A 330 3.65 4.57 9.91
N ASN A 331 3.60 5.39 10.96
CA ASN A 331 3.51 4.96 12.37
C ASN A 331 2.13 5.25 13.00
N THR A 332 1.16 5.72 12.22
CA THR A 332 -0.24 5.93 12.63
C THR A 332 -1.12 4.76 12.17
N THR A 333 -2.37 4.73 12.61
CA THR A 333 -3.40 3.73 12.23
C THR A 333 -4.25 4.17 11.04
N ASN A 334 -3.75 5.10 10.23
CA ASN A 334 -4.45 5.67 9.07
C ASN A 334 -3.47 6.11 7.97
N TYR A 335 -3.97 6.25 6.75
CA TYR A 335 -3.18 6.72 5.61
C TYR A 335 -4.03 7.40 4.54
N SER A 336 -3.46 8.39 3.86
CA SER A 336 -4.08 9.13 2.75
C SER A 336 -3.53 8.61 1.42
N LEU A 337 -4.31 7.80 0.70
CA LEU A 337 -4.00 7.35 -0.65
C LEU A 337 -4.24 8.51 -1.63
N LYS A 338 -3.26 8.79 -2.48
CA LYS A 338 -3.24 9.93 -3.42
C LYS A 338 -2.80 9.49 -4.80
N ASP A 339 -2.97 10.39 -5.76
CA ASP A 339 -2.59 10.22 -7.17
C ASP A 339 -3.22 8.96 -7.81
N LEU A 340 -4.40 8.58 -7.29
CA LEU A 340 -5.21 7.50 -7.83
C LEU A 340 -5.85 7.93 -9.15
N GLN A 341 -6.17 6.95 -9.99
CA GLN A 341 -6.95 7.17 -11.20
C GLN A 341 -8.46 7.12 -10.88
N PRO A 342 -9.30 7.97 -11.48
CA PRO A 342 -10.77 7.85 -11.39
C PRO A 342 -11.29 6.52 -11.93
N ASN A 343 -12.52 6.14 -11.57
CA ASN A 343 -13.22 4.97 -12.14
C ASN A 343 -12.38 3.66 -12.09
N THR A 344 -11.53 3.48 -11.08
CA THR A 344 -10.50 2.44 -11.05
C THR A 344 -10.61 1.58 -9.80
N ASN A 345 -10.54 0.26 -10.00
CA ASN A 345 -10.52 -0.71 -8.91
C ASN A 345 -9.12 -0.80 -8.30
N TYR A 346 -9.04 -0.58 -6.99
CA TYR A 346 -7.82 -0.68 -6.20
C TYR A 346 -7.97 -1.75 -5.12
N ASN A 347 -6.87 -2.43 -4.82
CA ASN A 347 -6.74 -3.35 -3.69
C ASN A 347 -5.68 -2.77 -2.74
N VAL A 348 -6.07 -2.46 -1.50
CA VAL A 348 -5.15 -2.03 -0.45
C VAL A 348 -5.00 -3.07 0.65
N GLN A 349 -3.74 -3.31 1.03
CA GLN A 349 -3.30 -4.12 2.17
C GLN A 349 -2.34 -3.29 3.04
N ILE A 350 -2.21 -3.70 4.29
CA ILE A 350 -1.19 -3.19 5.22
C ILE A 350 -0.32 -4.34 5.75
N GLN A 351 0.87 -4.02 6.23
CA GLN A 351 1.85 -5.00 6.72
C GLN A 351 2.62 -4.42 7.91
N TYR A 352 2.74 -5.16 9.02
CA TYR A 352 3.60 -4.71 10.13
C TYR A 352 5.07 -4.80 9.73
N ILE A 353 5.83 -3.75 10.06
CA ILE A 353 7.29 -3.75 10.05
C ILE A 353 7.77 -3.98 11.49
N THR A 354 8.62 -5.00 11.68
CA THR A 354 9.22 -5.34 12.98
C THR A 354 10.75 -5.32 12.89
N PRO A 355 11.49 -5.25 14.00
CA PRO A 355 12.96 -5.32 13.98
C PRO A 355 13.53 -6.60 13.36
N GLN A 356 12.74 -7.68 13.29
CA GLN A 356 13.10 -8.98 12.74
C GLN A 356 12.77 -9.11 11.23
N GLY A 357 12.06 -8.13 10.67
CA GLY A 357 11.58 -8.15 9.29
C GLY A 357 10.09 -7.80 9.17
N GLU A 358 9.50 -8.17 8.05
CA GLU A 358 8.15 -7.80 7.67
C GLU A 358 7.18 -8.96 7.92
N ASN A 359 6.06 -8.68 8.61
CA ASN A 359 5.08 -9.72 8.94
C ASN A 359 4.16 -10.05 7.75
N ILE A 360 3.18 -10.93 7.97
CA ILE A 360 2.12 -11.26 7.01
C ILE A 360 1.27 -10.01 6.69
N ARG A 361 0.86 -9.85 5.42
CA ARG A 361 -0.03 -8.77 4.96
C ARG A 361 -1.47 -8.98 5.45
N SER A 362 -2.19 -7.89 5.71
CA SER A 362 -3.63 -7.89 6.02
C SER A 362 -4.47 -8.56 4.94
N ASP A 363 -5.75 -8.79 5.22
CA ASP A 363 -6.68 -9.07 4.13
C ASP A 363 -6.79 -7.89 3.15
N PRO A 364 -6.98 -8.16 1.84
CA PRO A 364 -7.12 -7.14 0.82
C PRO A 364 -8.49 -6.45 0.90
N THR A 365 -8.49 -5.14 1.04
CA THR A 365 -9.69 -4.32 0.87
C THR A 365 -9.72 -3.79 -0.55
N ILE A 366 -10.70 -4.27 -1.31
CA ILE A 366 -10.98 -3.81 -2.67
C ILE A 366 -11.92 -2.61 -2.57
N PHE A 367 -11.57 -1.53 -3.26
CA PHE A 367 -12.39 -0.33 -3.38
C PHE A 367 -12.34 0.21 -4.82
N HIS A 368 -13.27 1.10 -5.15
CA HIS A 368 -13.38 1.73 -6.45
C HIS A 368 -13.35 3.25 -6.25
N THR A 369 -12.48 3.95 -6.97
CA THR A 369 -12.47 5.43 -6.97
C THR A 369 -13.71 5.96 -7.68
N ASP A 370 -14.20 7.13 -7.26
CA ASP A 370 -15.35 7.76 -7.90
C ASP A 370 -15.08 8.12 -9.38
N ASP A 371 -16.18 8.27 -10.14
CA ASP A 371 -16.17 8.87 -11.47
C ASP A 371 -15.55 10.28 -11.44
N GLU A 372 -14.82 10.65 -12.49
CA GLU A 372 -14.45 12.06 -12.68
C GLU A 372 -15.65 12.86 -13.22
N LEU A 373 -15.77 14.13 -12.80
CA LEU A 373 -16.71 15.05 -13.46
C LEU A 373 -16.19 15.37 -14.86
N PRO A 374 -17.02 15.29 -15.92
CA PRO A 374 -16.57 15.55 -17.27
C PRO A 374 -15.90 16.92 -17.45
N PRO A 375 -14.95 17.06 -18.38
CA PRO A 375 -14.47 18.37 -18.83
C PRO A 375 -15.61 19.22 -19.43
N PRO A 376 -15.44 20.55 -19.53
CA PRO A 376 -16.29 21.38 -20.39
C PRO A 376 -16.16 20.94 -21.85
N VAL A 377 -17.16 21.29 -22.68
CA VAL A 377 -17.12 20.96 -24.11
C VAL A 377 -16.04 21.74 -24.85
N ASN A 378 -15.43 21.11 -25.86
CA ASN A 378 -14.37 21.70 -26.67
C ASN A 378 -14.96 22.61 -27.76
N ASN A 379 -14.21 23.61 -28.23
CA ASN A 379 -14.51 24.38 -29.45
C ASN A 379 -15.97 24.89 -29.61
N LEU A 380 -16.62 25.31 -28.52
CA LEU A 380 -17.97 25.89 -28.55
C LEU A 380 -18.00 27.16 -29.42
N HIS A 381 -18.75 27.13 -30.52
CA HIS A 381 -18.80 28.21 -31.50
C HIS A 381 -20.19 28.38 -32.13
N VAL A 382 -20.40 29.52 -32.79
CA VAL A 382 -21.65 29.84 -33.53
C VAL A 382 -21.51 29.38 -34.97
N GLU A 383 -22.36 28.45 -35.42
CA GLU A 383 -22.47 28.09 -36.84
C GLU A 383 -23.26 29.15 -37.62
N ARG A 384 -24.34 29.67 -37.03
CA ARG A 384 -25.26 30.62 -37.69
C ARG A 384 -26.09 31.40 -36.68
N ALA A 385 -26.19 32.72 -36.87
CA ALA A 385 -27.18 33.56 -36.20
C ALA A 385 -28.16 34.16 -37.22
N THR A 386 -29.45 34.23 -36.88
CA THR A 386 -30.47 35.00 -37.60
C THR A 386 -31.05 36.07 -36.67
N MET A 387 -32.10 36.75 -37.12
CA MET A 387 -32.88 37.69 -36.30
C MET A 387 -33.65 37.01 -35.16
N THR A 388 -33.90 35.70 -35.28
CA THR A 388 -34.92 34.94 -34.55
C THR A 388 -34.40 33.62 -33.95
N ALA A 389 -33.21 33.16 -34.35
CA ALA A 389 -32.61 31.92 -33.88
C ALA A 389 -31.08 31.96 -33.95
N VAL A 390 -30.41 31.16 -33.11
CA VAL A 390 -28.97 30.89 -33.19
C VAL A 390 -28.73 29.38 -33.19
N ARG A 391 -27.80 28.93 -34.03
CA ARG A 391 -27.25 27.58 -34.04
C ARG A 391 -25.80 27.61 -33.56
N VAL A 392 -25.50 26.82 -32.53
CA VAL A 392 -24.16 26.66 -31.95
C VAL A 392 -23.79 25.18 -31.90
N SER A 393 -22.51 24.87 -32.09
CA SER A 393 -21.95 23.52 -31.97
C SER A 393 -20.63 23.53 -31.22
N TRP A 394 -20.20 22.35 -30.82
CA TRP A 394 -19.01 22.10 -30.01
C TRP A 394 -18.42 20.74 -30.39
N ASP A 395 -17.18 20.49 -29.99
CA ASP A 395 -16.55 19.17 -30.04
C ASP A 395 -16.76 18.43 -28.71
N SER A 396 -16.87 17.11 -28.76
CA SER A 396 -16.87 16.29 -27.55
C SER A 396 -15.56 16.47 -26.77
N PRO A 397 -15.59 16.59 -25.43
CA PRO A 397 -14.40 16.37 -24.62
C PRO A 397 -14.00 14.89 -24.62
N ASP A 398 -12.81 14.59 -24.09
CA ASP A 398 -12.49 13.23 -23.66
C ASP A 398 -13.36 12.88 -22.45
N LEU A 399 -13.92 11.67 -22.48
CA LEU A 399 -14.90 11.13 -21.53
C LEU A 399 -14.52 9.72 -21.08
N SER A 400 -13.30 9.25 -21.41
CA SER A 400 -12.82 7.91 -21.07
C SER A 400 -12.76 7.61 -19.57
N ALA A 401 -12.58 8.63 -18.72
CA ALA A 401 -12.63 8.54 -17.26
C ALA A 401 -14.04 8.68 -16.64
N CYS A 402 -15.08 8.91 -17.45
CA CYS A 402 -16.43 9.26 -16.99
C CYS A 402 -17.49 8.21 -17.38
N ASN A 403 -18.02 7.44 -16.42
CA ASN A 403 -19.14 6.56 -16.71
C ASN A 403 -20.45 7.33 -16.97
N LEU A 404 -21.37 6.68 -17.69
CA LEU A 404 -22.80 7.03 -17.73
C LEU A 404 -23.09 8.50 -18.13
N VAL A 405 -22.38 9.00 -19.14
CA VAL A 405 -22.69 10.27 -19.82
C VAL A 405 -24.08 10.20 -20.46
N LYS A 406 -24.91 11.21 -20.22
CA LYS A 406 -26.32 11.32 -20.66
C LYS A 406 -26.53 12.30 -21.82
N GLY A 407 -25.46 12.98 -22.28
CA GLY A 407 -25.51 14.05 -23.28
C GLY A 407 -25.09 15.41 -22.69
N TYR A 408 -25.54 16.49 -23.33
CA TYR A 408 -25.17 17.87 -23.01
C TYR A 408 -26.39 18.67 -22.55
N GLN A 409 -26.23 19.46 -21.49
CA GLN A 409 -27.21 20.43 -21.03
C GLN A 409 -26.87 21.82 -21.56
N THR A 410 -27.86 22.50 -22.11
CA THR A 410 -27.73 23.89 -22.58
C THR A 410 -28.47 24.87 -21.66
N TYR A 411 -27.97 26.09 -21.60
CA TYR A 411 -28.57 27.22 -20.88
C TYR A 411 -28.60 28.46 -21.78
N LEU A 412 -29.67 29.26 -21.69
CA LEU A 412 -29.81 30.55 -22.36
C LEU A 412 -29.97 31.65 -21.31
N ASN A 413 -29.05 32.61 -21.29
CA ASN A 413 -28.97 33.66 -20.27
C ASN A 413 -29.07 33.08 -18.84
N ASP A 414 -28.25 32.06 -18.57
CA ASP A 414 -28.18 31.29 -17.31
C ASP A 414 -29.41 30.43 -16.93
N VAL A 415 -30.51 30.51 -17.69
CA VAL A 415 -31.71 29.65 -17.51
C VAL A 415 -31.56 28.33 -18.27
N GLU A 416 -31.94 27.20 -17.67
CA GLU A 416 -31.88 25.87 -18.31
C GLU A 416 -32.81 25.83 -19.54
N HIS A 417 -32.28 25.39 -20.68
CA HIS A 417 -32.99 25.40 -21.96
C HIS A 417 -33.38 24.00 -22.44
N GLU A 418 -32.43 23.25 -23.02
CA GLU A 418 -32.69 21.93 -23.61
C GLU A 418 -31.49 20.99 -23.40
N ARG A 419 -31.77 19.68 -23.36
CA ARG A 419 -30.77 18.62 -23.28
C ARG A 419 -30.69 17.87 -24.60
N THR A 420 -29.50 17.78 -25.17
CA THR A 420 -29.24 17.12 -26.47
C THR A 420 -28.17 16.04 -26.32
N THR A 421 -28.24 14.99 -27.16
CA THR A 421 -27.14 14.01 -27.32
C THR A 421 -26.23 14.33 -28.50
N GLU A 422 -26.64 15.28 -29.37
CA GLU A 422 -25.81 15.80 -30.46
C GLU A 422 -24.88 16.91 -29.96
N CYS A 423 -23.76 17.14 -30.63
CA CYS A 423 -22.83 18.21 -30.29
C CYS A 423 -23.22 19.57 -30.92
N VAL A 424 -24.53 19.80 -31.10
CA VAL A 424 -25.12 20.98 -31.75
C VAL A 424 -26.52 21.24 -31.21
N ILE A 425 -26.93 22.52 -31.19
CA ILE A 425 -28.31 22.93 -30.88
C ILE A 425 -28.72 24.14 -31.74
N THR A 426 -30.03 24.32 -31.96
CA THR A 426 -30.59 25.53 -32.61
C THR A 426 -31.65 26.16 -31.71
N ILE A 427 -31.27 27.21 -30.98
CA ILE A 427 -32.13 27.95 -30.06
C ILE A 427 -32.95 28.96 -30.87
N GLY A 428 -34.28 28.82 -30.85
CA GLY A 428 -35.23 29.69 -31.57
C GLY A 428 -35.93 30.73 -30.69
N SER A 429 -36.92 31.42 -31.27
CA SER A 429 -37.78 32.41 -30.59
C SER A 429 -37.02 33.58 -29.93
N LEU A 430 -35.87 33.93 -30.49
CA LEU A 430 -35.04 35.06 -30.04
C LEU A 430 -35.53 36.38 -30.65
N SER A 431 -35.12 37.50 -30.04
CA SER A 431 -35.37 38.86 -30.54
C SER A 431 -34.17 39.37 -31.32
N ALA A 432 -34.41 40.16 -32.38
CA ALA A 432 -33.38 40.74 -33.25
C ALA A 432 -32.53 41.80 -32.53
N SER A 433 -31.26 41.94 -32.93
CA SER A 433 -30.28 42.88 -32.35
C SER A 433 -30.06 42.73 -30.82
N ILE A 434 -30.20 41.53 -30.26
CA ILE A 434 -29.98 41.26 -28.82
C ILE A 434 -28.80 40.28 -28.64
N THR A 435 -27.96 40.56 -27.65
CA THR A 435 -26.91 39.64 -27.18
C THR A 435 -27.49 38.59 -26.24
N TYR A 436 -27.24 37.32 -26.54
CA TYR A 436 -27.57 36.18 -25.70
C TYR A 436 -26.28 35.47 -25.25
N LYS A 437 -26.27 35.04 -23.98
CA LYS A 437 -25.27 34.11 -23.43
C LYS A 437 -25.80 32.69 -23.58
N ILE A 438 -25.02 31.80 -24.18
CA ILE A 438 -25.33 30.38 -24.27
C ILE A 438 -24.23 29.62 -23.51
N ASP A 439 -24.64 28.80 -22.53
CA ASP A 439 -23.74 27.87 -21.85
C ASP A 439 -24.03 26.42 -22.26
N VAL A 440 -23.00 25.58 -22.30
CA VAL A 440 -23.11 24.14 -22.52
C VAL A 440 -22.24 23.37 -21.53
N CYS A 441 -22.76 22.32 -20.90
CA CYS A 441 -21.98 21.37 -20.10
C CYS A 441 -22.41 19.93 -20.35
N VAL A 442 -21.53 18.97 -20.03
CA VAL A 442 -21.83 17.53 -20.10
C VAL A 442 -22.63 17.09 -18.88
N VAL A 443 -23.54 16.13 -19.04
CA VAL A 443 -24.37 15.55 -17.97
C VAL A 443 -24.01 14.08 -17.76
N THR A 444 -23.93 13.61 -16.50
CA THR A 444 -23.67 12.19 -16.16
C THR A 444 -24.76 11.60 -15.25
N SER A 445 -24.57 10.37 -14.78
CA SER A 445 -25.26 9.79 -13.63
C SER A 445 -25.14 10.64 -12.36
N LYS A 446 -23.94 11.19 -12.10
CA LYS A 446 -23.54 11.87 -10.85
C LYS A 446 -23.87 13.37 -10.81
N GLY A 447 -23.86 14.07 -11.96
CA GLY A 447 -24.13 15.51 -12.00
C GLY A 447 -23.87 16.19 -13.34
N TYR A 448 -23.50 17.47 -13.28
CA TYR A 448 -23.14 18.30 -14.42
C TYR A 448 -21.64 18.65 -14.36
N GLY A 449 -20.95 18.56 -15.50
CA GLY A 449 -19.58 19.07 -15.64
C GLY A 449 -19.53 20.61 -15.71
N PRO A 450 -18.33 21.21 -15.81
CA PRO A 450 -18.17 22.66 -15.99
C PRO A 450 -18.84 23.15 -17.28
N ARG A 451 -19.31 24.39 -17.26
CA ARG A 451 -19.91 25.06 -18.43
C ARG A 451 -18.84 25.70 -19.31
N ALA A 452 -18.89 25.45 -20.61
CA ALA A 452 -18.34 26.35 -21.61
C ALA A 452 -19.40 27.42 -21.93
N SER A 453 -18.97 28.65 -22.23
CA SER A 453 -19.86 29.80 -22.46
C SER A 453 -19.52 30.52 -23.76
N ILE A 454 -20.53 30.95 -24.51
CA ILE A 454 -20.37 31.83 -25.67
C ILE A 454 -21.43 32.94 -25.68
N ASN A 455 -21.04 34.15 -26.06
CA ASN A 455 -21.95 35.26 -26.29
C ASN A 455 -22.19 35.42 -27.80
N VAL A 456 -23.44 35.58 -28.20
CA VAL A 456 -23.87 35.71 -29.60
C VAL A 456 -24.87 36.86 -29.74
N VAL A 457 -24.80 37.61 -30.85
CA VAL A 457 -25.75 38.68 -31.16
C VAL A 457 -26.65 38.22 -32.31
N THR A 458 -27.96 38.37 -32.16
CA THR A 458 -28.92 38.11 -33.25
C THR A 458 -28.84 39.19 -34.33
N ALA A 459 -29.15 38.81 -35.58
CA ALA A 459 -29.04 39.70 -36.73
C ALA A 459 -29.99 40.91 -36.68
N SER A 460 -29.63 41.96 -37.40
CA SER A 460 -30.32 43.26 -37.42
C SER A 460 -31.58 43.25 -38.30
N THR A 461 -32.52 44.17 -38.01
CA THR A 461 -33.69 44.48 -38.86
C THR A 461 -33.41 45.55 -39.93
N GLY A 462 -32.25 46.21 -39.89
CA GLY A 462 -31.96 47.41 -40.67
C GLY A 462 -31.73 47.14 -42.15
N ASP A 463 -30.93 46.12 -42.45
CA ASP A 463 -30.31 45.86 -43.75
C ASP A 463 -31.29 45.25 -44.79
N SER A 464 -32.50 44.91 -44.33
CA SER A 464 -33.58 44.33 -45.15
C SER A 464 -34.70 45.29 -45.54
N ASN A 465 -34.58 46.58 -45.22
CA ASN A 465 -35.55 47.59 -45.65
C ASN A 465 -35.30 48.02 -47.11
N PRO A 466 -36.34 48.13 -47.97
CA PRO A 466 -36.17 48.63 -49.33
C PRO A 466 -35.69 50.09 -49.36
N ALA A 467 -35.05 50.48 -50.46
CA ALA A 467 -34.75 51.87 -50.73
C ALA A 467 -36.04 52.73 -50.82
N PRO A 468 -36.01 54.02 -50.46
CA PRO A 468 -37.17 54.92 -50.59
C PRO A 468 -37.65 54.98 -52.05
N PRO A 469 -38.97 54.98 -52.31
CA PRO A 469 -39.49 55.01 -53.67
C PRO A 469 -39.18 56.32 -54.37
N THR A 470 -38.81 56.22 -55.65
CA THR A 470 -38.55 57.32 -56.58
C THR A 470 -39.78 57.59 -57.44
N PHE A 471 -39.91 58.82 -57.95
CA PHE A 471 -41.13 59.29 -58.62
C PHE A 471 -40.83 59.98 -59.94
N SER A 472 -41.68 59.74 -60.94
CA SER A 472 -41.81 60.56 -62.15
C SER A 472 -43.24 61.08 -62.23
N VAL A 473 -43.42 62.39 -62.15
CA VAL A 473 -44.75 63.01 -62.22
C VAL A 473 -45.09 63.22 -63.70
N ILE A 474 -45.93 62.34 -64.25
CA ILE A 474 -46.23 62.29 -65.69
C ILE A 474 -47.41 63.19 -66.05
N GLY A 475 -48.36 63.39 -65.12
CA GLY A 475 -49.55 64.21 -65.36
C GLY A 475 -50.08 64.92 -64.12
N ARG A 476 -51.17 65.69 -64.33
CA ARG A 476 -51.92 66.39 -63.26
C ARG A 476 -52.57 65.44 -62.25
N ARG A 477 -52.74 64.16 -62.60
CA ARG A 477 -53.40 63.13 -61.77
C ARG A 477 -52.65 61.80 -61.76
N GLU A 478 -51.39 61.78 -62.22
CA GLU A 478 -50.67 60.55 -62.56
C GLU A 478 -49.19 60.64 -62.18
N ILE A 479 -48.70 59.63 -61.45
CA ILE A 479 -47.31 59.50 -61.03
C ILE A 479 -46.85 58.07 -61.27
N HIS A 480 -45.73 57.90 -61.96
CA HIS A 480 -45.03 56.61 -62.04
C HIS A 480 -44.04 56.49 -60.89
N ILE A 481 -44.08 55.35 -60.19
CA ILE A 481 -43.37 55.12 -58.93
C ILE A 481 -42.44 53.92 -59.12
N LYS A 482 -41.17 54.04 -58.74
CA LYS A 482 -40.16 52.97 -58.85
C LYS A 482 -39.38 52.80 -57.55
N TRP A 483 -39.16 51.57 -57.12
CA TRP A 483 -38.32 51.23 -55.96
C TRP A 483 -37.28 50.18 -56.32
N GLN A 484 -36.27 50.03 -55.46
CA GLN A 484 -35.24 49.00 -55.57
C GLN A 484 -35.48 47.92 -54.49
N PRO A 485 -35.05 46.66 -54.73
CA PRO A 485 -35.05 45.64 -53.70
C PRO A 485 -34.16 46.01 -52.50
N PRO A 486 -34.37 45.43 -51.31
CA PRO A 486 -33.40 45.50 -50.22
C PRO A 486 -32.05 44.89 -50.61
N GLU A 487 -30.96 45.41 -50.04
CA GLU A 487 -29.60 44.88 -50.28
C GLU A 487 -29.43 43.48 -49.65
N VAL A 488 -30.05 43.22 -48.49
CA VAL A 488 -30.08 41.91 -47.85
C VAL A 488 -31.53 41.46 -47.67
N ILE A 489 -31.96 40.39 -48.33
CA ILE A 489 -33.30 39.83 -48.12
C ILE A 489 -33.25 38.89 -46.89
N ALA A 490 -33.90 39.30 -45.80
CA ALA A 490 -34.12 38.41 -44.66
C ALA A 490 -35.10 37.28 -45.02
N GLY A 491 -34.62 36.05 -45.03
CA GLY A 491 -35.40 34.86 -45.37
C GLY A 491 -35.89 34.84 -46.82
N ARG A 492 -37.09 34.31 -47.03
CA ARG A 492 -37.72 34.15 -48.35
C ARG A 492 -38.67 35.31 -48.66
N PHE A 493 -38.32 36.12 -49.66
CA PHE A 493 -39.18 37.16 -50.22
C PHE A 493 -40.51 36.61 -50.75
N THR A 494 -41.57 37.42 -50.63
CA THR A 494 -42.93 37.10 -51.10
C THR A 494 -43.47 38.14 -52.08
N ARG A 495 -43.52 39.42 -51.68
CA ARG A 495 -44.06 40.53 -52.48
C ARG A 495 -43.64 41.90 -51.94
N TYR A 496 -43.88 42.95 -52.72
CA TYR A 496 -43.91 44.35 -52.26
C TYR A 496 -45.36 44.81 -52.01
N GLU A 497 -45.51 45.75 -51.08
CA GLU A 497 -46.74 46.50 -50.83
C GLU A 497 -46.42 48.00 -50.80
N LEU A 498 -47.11 48.80 -51.62
CA LEU A 498 -46.91 50.25 -51.68
C LEU A 498 -48.02 50.98 -50.93
N TYR A 499 -47.64 51.84 -49.99
CA TYR A 499 -48.55 52.57 -49.11
C TYR A 499 -48.56 54.06 -49.43
N CYS A 500 -49.77 54.63 -49.51
CA CYS A 500 -50.00 56.04 -49.83
C CYS A 500 -50.52 56.81 -48.61
N ASN A 501 -49.91 57.97 -48.33
CA ASN A 501 -50.30 58.91 -47.27
C ASN A 501 -50.53 58.26 -45.89
N ARG A 502 -49.80 57.17 -45.59
CA ARG A 502 -49.92 56.35 -44.37
C ARG A 502 -51.32 55.77 -44.13
N GLN A 503 -52.06 55.47 -45.18
CA GLN A 503 -53.26 54.63 -45.10
C GLN A 503 -52.87 53.16 -44.84
N ASP A 504 -53.70 52.40 -44.11
CA ASP A 504 -53.42 50.99 -43.77
C ASP A 504 -53.69 49.99 -44.91
N ILE A 505 -54.30 50.47 -46.01
CA ILE A 505 -54.55 49.70 -47.24
C ILE A 505 -53.49 50.07 -48.28
N PRO A 506 -52.75 49.11 -48.85
CA PRO A 506 -51.75 49.40 -49.88
C PRO A 506 -52.42 49.69 -51.23
N ILE A 507 -51.90 50.67 -51.96
CA ILE A 507 -52.35 51.02 -53.33
C ILE A 507 -51.78 50.08 -54.40
N TYR A 508 -50.75 49.30 -54.07
CA TYR A 508 -50.22 48.21 -54.89
C TYR A 508 -49.77 47.05 -54.00
N SER A 509 -49.98 45.82 -54.45
CA SER A 509 -49.49 44.60 -53.81
C SER A 509 -49.10 43.58 -54.89
N GLY A 510 -47.83 43.15 -54.91
CA GLY A 510 -47.31 42.27 -55.97
C GLY A 510 -45.78 42.28 -56.05
N GLN A 511 -45.20 41.62 -57.06
CA GLN A 511 -43.75 41.42 -57.18
C GLN A 511 -43.03 42.43 -58.09
N ALA A 512 -43.75 43.32 -58.77
CA ALA A 512 -43.12 44.35 -59.60
C ALA A 512 -42.36 45.38 -58.73
N GLN A 513 -41.39 46.06 -59.35
CA GLN A 513 -40.58 47.11 -58.73
C GLN A 513 -41.04 48.53 -59.15
N GLU A 514 -42.19 48.60 -59.85
CA GLU A 514 -42.80 49.86 -60.27
C GLU A 514 -44.33 49.79 -60.24
N PHE A 515 -44.97 50.96 -60.15
CA PHE A 515 -46.42 51.12 -60.16
C PHE A 515 -46.83 52.48 -60.75
N HIS A 516 -47.85 52.49 -61.60
CA HIS A 516 -48.42 53.72 -62.17
C HIS A 516 -49.68 54.14 -61.39
N ALA A 517 -49.53 55.14 -60.52
CA ALA A 517 -50.62 55.65 -59.69
C ALA A 517 -51.41 56.74 -60.43
N THR A 518 -52.60 56.39 -60.91
CA THR A 518 -53.55 57.29 -61.59
C THR A 518 -54.64 57.80 -60.64
N MET A 519 -55.56 58.63 -61.15
CA MET A 519 -56.71 59.18 -60.41
C MET A 519 -56.36 60.01 -59.16
N LEU A 520 -55.12 60.51 -59.09
CA LEU A 520 -54.66 61.41 -58.03
C LEU A 520 -55.32 62.80 -58.15
N LYS A 521 -55.32 63.57 -57.06
CA LYS A 521 -55.71 64.99 -57.08
C LYS A 521 -54.58 65.83 -57.65
N SER A 522 -54.89 66.90 -58.39
CA SER A 522 -53.93 67.91 -58.85
C SER A 522 -53.41 68.77 -57.69
N ASP A 523 -52.23 69.38 -57.88
CA ASP A 523 -51.48 70.16 -56.87
C ASP A 523 -51.48 69.57 -55.44
N THR A 524 -51.39 68.24 -55.33
CA THR A 524 -51.53 67.52 -54.06
C THR A 524 -50.23 66.79 -53.73
N ALA A 525 -49.74 66.99 -52.51
CA ALA A 525 -48.56 66.30 -52.02
C ALA A 525 -48.92 64.88 -51.56
N TYR A 526 -48.13 63.91 -51.98
CA TYR A 526 -48.26 62.49 -51.64
C TYR A 526 -46.99 61.99 -50.96
N THR A 527 -47.17 61.21 -49.89
CA THR A 527 -46.09 60.50 -49.19
C THR A 527 -46.25 59.01 -49.47
N MET A 528 -45.22 58.36 -50.01
CA MET A 528 -45.23 56.93 -50.33
C MET A 528 -44.16 56.18 -49.54
N GLU A 529 -44.52 54.98 -49.08
CA GLU A 529 -43.65 54.03 -48.37
C GLU A 529 -43.81 52.67 -49.02
N VAL A 530 -42.73 51.96 -49.36
CA VAL A 530 -42.80 50.58 -49.89
C VAL A 530 -42.37 49.58 -48.81
N VAL A 531 -43.06 48.45 -48.75
CA VAL A 531 -42.82 47.39 -47.77
C VAL A 531 -42.50 46.08 -48.49
N ALA A 532 -41.34 45.49 -48.22
CA ALA A 532 -41.04 44.12 -48.61
C ALA A 532 -41.65 43.14 -47.61
N ILE A 533 -42.34 42.12 -48.11
CA ILE A 533 -42.98 41.05 -47.34
C ILE A 533 -42.15 39.78 -47.52
N THR A 534 -41.78 39.16 -46.41
CA THR A 534 -40.97 37.93 -46.34
C THR A 534 -41.61 36.95 -45.35
N ASN A 535 -41.05 35.75 -45.19
CA ASN A 535 -41.45 34.85 -44.09
C ASN A 535 -40.93 35.28 -42.70
N GLU A 536 -39.88 36.13 -42.63
CA GLU A 536 -39.30 36.61 -41.36
C GLU A 536 -39.97 37.92 -40.87
N GLY A 537 -40.66 38.66 -41.76
CA GLY A 537 -41.33 39.90 -41.41
C GLY A 537 -41.67 40.84 -42.57
N ARG A 538 -42.07 42.06 -42.19
CA ARG A 538 -42.42 43.17 -43.09
C ARG A 538 -41.39 44.30 -42.94
N PHE A 539 -40.64 44.61 -43.98
CA PHE A 539 -39.54 45.59 -43.95
C PHE A 539 -39.91 46.83 -44.75
N ARG A 540 -39.84 48.03 -44.16
CA ARG A 540 -40.46 49.27 -44.67
C ARG A 540 -39.41 50.30 -45.05
N SER A 541 -39.49 50.83 -46.26
CA SER A 541 -38.63 51.94 -46.71
C SER A 541 -38.86 53.20 -45.87
N LYS A 542 -37.87 54.10 -45.85
CA LYS A 542 -38.14 55.48 -45.38
C LYS A 542 -39.20 56.12 -46.31
N PRO A 543 -40.10 56.97 -45.79
CA PRO A 543 -41.09 57.67 -46.62
C PRO A 543 -40.42 58.64 -47.59
N ALA A 544 -40.81 58.56 -48.86
CA ALA A 544 -40.47 59.55 -49.88
C ALA A 544 -41.70 60.40 -50.23
N LYS A 545 -41.50 61.65 -50.67
CA LYS A 545 -42.58 62.60 -50.95
C LYS A 545 -42.50 63.14 -52.38
N THR A 546 -43.67 63.39 -52.97
CA THR A 546 -43.85 63.98 -54.30
C THR A 546 -45.11 64.84 -54.35
N ARG A 547 -45.34 65.58 -55.44
CA ARG A 547 -46.52 66.43 -55.65
C ARG A 547 -46.96 66.33 -57.11
N THR A 548 -48.26 66.16 -57.35
CA THR A 548 -48.86 66.18 -58.70
C THR A 548 -48.80 67.57 -59.33
N LEU A 549 -48.81 67.66 -60.66
CA LEU A 549 -48.81 68.95 -61.36
C LEU A 549 -50.07 69.77 -61.03
N LYS A 550 -49.90 71.10 -61.03
CA LYS A 550 -50.98 72.08 -60.80
C LYS A 550 -51.94 72.12 -61.98
N ASP A 551 -53.21 72.44 -61.69
CA ASP A 551 -54.28 72.54 -62.69
C ASP A 551 -54.30 73.94 -63.34
N GLU A 552 -53.43 74.17 -64.32
CA GLU A 552 -53.40 75.39 -65.14
C GLU A 552 -53.71 75.08 -66.60
N PHE A 553 -54.64 75.85 -67.19
CA PHE A 553 -55.06 75.72 -68.58
C PHE A 553 -54.13 76.55 -69.48
N ASN A 554 -53.33 75.88 -70.31
CA ASN A 554 -52.45 76.52 -71.28
C ASN A 554 -52.97 76.29 -72.70
N ALA A 555 -53.34 77.38 -73.39
CA ALA A 555 -53.92 77.36 -74.73
C ALA A 555 -52.92 77.11 -75.88
N GLN A 556 -51.62 76.89 -75.59
CA GLN A 556 -50.58 76.65 -76.60
C GLN A 556 -49.94 75.25 -76.48
N ARG A 557 -50.74 74.20 -76.68
CA ARG A 557 -50.24 72.87 -77.10
C ARG A 557 -51.18 72.26 -78.14
N HIS A 558 -50.66 71.96 -79.33
CA HIS A 558 -51.38 71.19 -80.35
C HIS A 558 -51.58 69.74 -79.93
N SER A 559 -52.59 69.08 -80.50
CA SER A 559 -52.98 67.71 -80.13
C SER A 559 -51.90 66.69 -80.48
N LEU A 560 -51.81 65.65 -79.65
CA LEU A 560 -51.22 64.37 -80.03
C LEU A 560 -52.20 63.61 -80.96
N TYR A 561 -51.65 62.65 -81.70
CA TYR A 561 -52.26 61.87 -82.80
C TYR A 561 -52.39 62.57 -84.15
N GLU A 562 -51.41 62.28 -85.02
CA GLU A 562 -51.58 62.28 -86.47
C GLU A 562 -51.03 60.94 -86.99
N LEU A 563 -51.80 60.26 -87.85
CA LEU A 563 -51.51 58.88 -88.26
C LEU A 563 -51.89 58.71 -89.74
N GLN A 564 -50.90 58.74 -90.63
CA GLN A 564 -51.04 58.38 -92.04
C GLN A 564 -49.89 57.46 -92.47
N SER A 565 -50.09 56.73 -93.57
CA SER A 565 -49.21 55.62 -93.98
C SER A 565 -49.06 55.55 -95.50
N GLN A 566 -47.99 54.86 -95.96
CA GLN A 566 -47.61 54.63 -97.37
C GLN A 566 -47.01 55.87 -98.07
N SER A 567 -46.04 55.78 -99.01
CA SER A 567 -45.29 54.64 -99.59
C SER A 567 -43.92 55.12 -100.18
N PRO A 568 -42.99 54.24 -100.62
CA PRO A 568 -41.57 54.56 -100.91
C PRO A 568 -41.25 54.58 -102.43
N PRO A 569 -39.98 54.50 -102.94
CA PRO A 569 -38.65 54.92 -102.46
C PRO A 569 -37.84 55.80 -103.48
N ARG A 570 -36.69 56.38 -103.09
CA ARG A 570 -35.44 56.30 -103.91
C ARG A 570 -34.14 56.75 -103.22
N VAL A 571 -33.01 56.33 -103.80
CA VAL A 571 -31.61 56.55 -103.36
C VAL A 571 -30.83 57.31 -104.43
N LYS A 572 -29.95 58.26 -104.03
CA LYS A 572 -28.60 58.56 -104.57
C LYS A 572 -28.09 59.93 -104.04
N ARG A 573 -26.79 60.27 -103.99
CA ARG A 573 -25.52 59.50 -103.78
C ARG A 573 -24.33 60.48 -103.86
N THR A 574 -23.49 60.54 -102.82
CA THR A 574 -22.04 60.89 -102.77
C THR A 574 -21.61 60.65 -101.30
N GLU A 575 -20.56 59.91 -100.91
CA GLU A 575 -19.12 60.00 -101.26
C GLU A 575 -18.51 61.34 -100.79
N SER A 576 -17.44 61.40 -99.99
CA SER A 576 -16.60 60.41 -99.27
C SER A 576 -15.99 61.12 -98.01
N ASN A 577 -15.19 60.56 -97.09
CA ASN A 577 -14.20 59.48 -97.17
C ASN A 577 -13.83 58.87 -95.79
N HIS A 578 -12.89 57.91 -95.78
CA HIS A 578 -12.36 57.11 -94.64
C HIS A 578 -11.77 57.92 -93.45
N SER A 579 -11.47 57.35 -92.27
CA SER A 579 -11.14 55.95 -91.86
C SER A 579 -11.73 55.59 -90.48
N LEU A 580 -12.20 54.37 -90.15
CA LEU A 580 -11.65 52.99 -90.27
C LEU A 580 -10.42 52.70 -89.39
N TYR A 581 -10.59 51.80 -88.40
CA TYR A 581 -9.75 50.59 -88.24
C TYR A 581 -10.44 49.54 -87.35
N PHE A 582 -10.53 48.30 -87.85
CA PHE A 582 -10.89 47.07 -87.12
C PHE A 582 -10.07 45.91 -87.74
N PRO A 583 -9.42 45.07 -86.93
CA PRO A 583 -9.12 43.67 -87.28
C PRO A 583 -9.66 42.71 -86.19
N THR A 584 -10.60 41.81 -86.49
CA THR A 584 -10.39 40.42 -87.00
C THR A 584 -9.66 39.44 -86.06
N ASN A 585 -10.46 38.70 -85.27
CA ASN A 585 -10.43 37.23 -85.11
C ASN A 585 -9.16 36.42 -85.52
N THR A 586 -8.53 35.73 -84.55
CA THR A 586 -8.07 34.32 -84.68
C THR A 586 -7.70 33.68 -83.33
N ASN A 587 -8.24 32.46 -83.07
CA ASN A 587 -7.68 31.31 -82.33
C ASN A 587 -7.18 31.41 -80.86
N ALA A 588 -7.31 30.27 -80.16
CA ALA A 588 -6.88 29.99 -78.77
C ALA A 588 -5.47 29.31 -78.75
N PRO A 589 -4.77 29.00 -77.61
CA PRO A 589 -5.32 28.33 -76.41
C PRO A 589 -4.73 28.66 -74.99
N LYS A 590 -5.43 28.14 -73.97
CA LYS A 590 -4.99 27.68 -72.62
C LYS A 590 -3.95 28.48 -71.78
N ALA A 591 -4.46 29.00 -70.66
CA ALA A 591 -3.97 28.84 -69.26
C ALA A 591 -2.60 29.40 -68.82
N SER A 592 -2.64 30.31 -67.83
CA SER A 592 -1.59 30.57 -66.81
C SER A 592 -2.20 31.23 -65.56
N PRO A 593 -1.55 31.17 -64.36
CA PRO A 593 -2.12 31.54 -63.05
C PRO A 593 -1.72 32.98 -62.58
N PRO A 594 -2.06 33.44 -61.34
CA PRO A 594 -2.25 34.87 -61.04
C PRO A 594 -1.11 35.54 -60.23
N PRO A 595 -1.17 36.88 -60.08
CA PRO A 595 -0.54 37.59 -58.96
C PRO A 595 -1.47 38.56 -58.18
N GLU A 596 -1.30 38.50 -56.85
CA GLU A 596 -1.20 39.61 -55.89
C GLU A 596 -2.33 40.64 -55.57
N ARG A 597 -2.28 41.05 -54.28
CA ARG A 597 -2.86 42.28 -53.71
C ARG A 597 -2.08 43.51 -54.27
N ARG A 598 -2.43 44.79 -54.05
CA ARG A 598 -2.66 45.49 -52.77
C ARG A 598 -2.84 47.01 -53.04
N LEU A 599 -3.24 47.75 -51.99
CA LEU A 599 -3.12 49.22 -51.71
C LEU A 599 -4.48 49.80 -51.29
N SER A 600 -4.61 50.72 -50.34
CA SER A 600 -3.64 51.40 -49.44
C SER A 600 -4.39 51.80 -48.11
N ARG A 601 -3.85 52.51 -47.10
CA ARG A 601 -2.66 53.37 -47.00
C ARG A 601 -2.22 53.62 -45.54
N GLU A 602 -0.90 53.63 -45.30
CA GLU A 602 -0.04 54.47 -44.39
C GLU A 602 -0.51 54.86 -42.95
N THR A 603 0.30 55.16 -41.92
CA THR A 603 1.75 55.15 -41.52
C THR A 603 1.80 55.42 -39.99
N ASN A 604 2.87 55.37 -39.18
CA ASN A 604 4.31 55.05 -39.25
C ASN A 604 4.78 54.67 -37.81
N GLY A 605 6.01 54.22 -37.52
CA GLY A 605 7.12 53.80 -38.37
C GLY A 605 8.48 53.82 -37.65
N SER A 606 9.43 53.00 -38.12
CA SER A 606 10.91 53.11 -37.90
C SER A 606 11.45 52.88 -36.46
N ASN A 607 12.51 52.10 -36.20
CA ASN A 607 13.34 51.28 -37.10
C ASN A 607 14.10 50.18 -36.29
N ARG A 608 14.30 49.00 -36.91
CA ARG A 608 15.56 48.23 -37.11
C ARG A 608 16.62 48.09 -35.99
N ASN A 609 17.37 46.99 -35.87
CA ASN A 609 17.69 45.91 -36.83
C ASN A 609 17.78 44.51 -36.14
N VAL A 610 18.05 43.45 -36.92
CA VAL A 610 18.09 42.03 -36.50
C VAL A 610 19.46 41.40 -36.86
N ASP A 611 19.66 40.12 -36.48
CA ASP A 611 20.63 39.13 -37.02
C ASP A 611 22.09 39.15 -36.49
N ILE A 612 22.77 38.01 -36.23
CA ILE A 612 22.35 36.58 -36.10
C ILE A 612 23.43 35.72 -35.36
N THR A 613 23.07 34.48 -34.99
CA THR A 613 23.91 33.30 -34.59
C THR A 613 24.65 33.24 -33.25
N SER A 614 24.36 32.13 -32.55
CA SER A 614 25.09 31.37 -31.53
C SER A 614 26.62 31.49 -31.38
N VAL A 615 27.08 31.47 -30.12
CA VAL A 615 28.04 30.48 -29.54
C VAL A 615 27.99 30.57 -28.00
N GLN A 616 28.16 29.44 -27.31
CA GLN A 616 28.35 29.33 -25.84
C GLN A 616 29.85 29.10 -25.52
N PRO A 617 30.41 29.33 -24.30
CA PRO A 617 29.81 28.91 -23.02
C PRO A 617 30.23 29.70 -21.73
N ILE A 618 29.94 29.09 -20.56
CA ILE A 618 30.66 29.20 -19.25
C ILE A 618 30.27 30.28 -18.21
N GLN A 619 30.16 29.78 -16.97
CA GLN A 619 30.16 30.41 -15.62
C GLN A 619 28.96 31.24 -15.11
N LEU A 620 28.27 30.61 -14.15
CA LEU A 620 27.50 31.25 -13.08
C LEU A 620 28.41 32.03 -12.12
N LYS A 621 27.90 33.17 -11.61
CA LYS A 621 28.43 33.82 -10.40
C LYS A 621 27.32 34.61 -9.70
N PRO A 622 27.06 34.43 -8.39
CA PRO A 622 26.11 35.25 -7.65
C PRO A 622 26.80 36.43 -6.97
N GLU A 623 26.21 37.62 -7.06
CA GLU A 623 26.48 38.74 -6.14
C GLU A 623 25.60 38.56 -4.89
N SER A 624 26.03 38.63 -3.63
CA SER A 624 27.21 39.21 -2.96
C SER A 624 27.14 40.70 -2.59
N THR A 625 26.54 40.99 -1.42
CA THR A 625 26.96 42.06 -0.50
C THR A 625 26.73 41.56 0.94
N THR A 626 27.73 41.10 1.71
CA THR A 626 28.82 41.82 2.41
C THR A 626 28.36 42.56 3.68
N ASN A 627 29.06 42.53 4.83
CA ASN A 627 30.38 41.93 5.12
C ASN A 627 30.67 41.84 6.64
N ASN A 628 31.46 40.83 7.06
CA ASN A 628 32.41 40.83 8.21
C ASN A 628 31.87 41.09 9.65
N ARG A 629 32.40 40.58 10.77
CA ARG A 629 33.52 39.66 11.16
C ARG A 629 33.35 39.30 12.67
N ALA A 630 34.02 38.33 13.32
CA ALA A 630 35.00 37.31 12.89
C ALA A 630 34.89 36.01 13.75
N LEU A 631 35.80 35.80 14.71
CA LEU A 631 36.17 34.57 15.43
C LEU A 631 36.96 34.95 16.71
N PRO A 632 37.28 34.05 17.67
CA PRO A 632 36.67 32.75 18.04
C PRO A 632 36.47 32.53 19.57
N GLY A 633 35.81 31.44 19.97
CA GLY A 633 36.25 30.61 21.13
C GLY A 633 35.38 30.52 22.40
N LEU A 634 35.27 29.28 22.92
CA LEU A 634 35.11 28.84 24.32
C LEU A 634 34.22 29.65 25.32
N GLY A 635 33.16 29.02 25.86
CA GLY A 635 32.49 29.51 27.08
C GLY A 635 31.36 28.63 27.63
N LYS A 636 31.36 28.39 28.95
CA LYS A 636 30.22 27.84 29.72
C LYS A 636 29.33 29.00 30.23
N GLY A 637 28.03 28.77 30.46
CA GLY A 637 27.30 29.55 31.49
C GLY A 637 25.87 30.04 31.19
N VAL A 638 24.87 29.21 31.50
CA VAL A 638 23.89 29.40 32.60
C VAL A 638 23.28 30.81 32.88
N GLN A 639 21.94 30.84 33.05
CA GLN A 639 21.02 31.86 33.63
C GLN A 639 20.50 32.98 32.68
N LEU A 640 19.17 33.06 32.41
CA LEU A 640 18.04 33.71 33.17
C LEU A 640 18.09 35.25 33.09
N ARG A 641 17.00 36.05 32.97
CA ARG A 641 15.51 35.92 33.17
C ARG A 641 14.84 37.19 32.51
N PRO A 642 13.57 37.63 32.76
CA PRO A 642 12.34 37.00 33.29
C PRO A 642 10.98 37.34 32.57
N GLN A 643 9.89 36.79 33.16
CA GLN A 643 8.46 37.19 33.07
C GLN A 643 7.63 36.68 31.87
N GLU A 644 6.28 36.53 31.95
CA GLU A 644 5.39 35.96 33.01
C GLU A 644 4.00 35.62 32.36
N LEU A 645 2.80 35.44 32.96
CA LEU A 645 2.21 35.77 34.26
C LEU A 645 1.38 34.63 34.91
N ILE A 646 1.71 34.33 36.17
CA ILE A 646 0.81 34.33 37.35
C ILE A 646 -0.57 33.62 37.29
N LYS A 647 -0.65 32.49 38.02
CA LYS A 647 -1.56 32.19 39.17
C LYS A 647 -1.11 30.81 39.74
N ARG A 648 -0.46 30.64 40.92
CA ARG A 648 -0.84 30.89 42.35
C ARG A 648 -2.13 30.16 42.76
N ARG A 649 -2.24 29.38 43.84
CA ARG A 649 -1.40 28.96 45.03
C ARG A 649 -1.51 27.41 45.21
N ASN A 650 -0.92 26.63 46.14
CA ASN A 650 0.03 26.69 47.29
C ASN A 650 0.68 25.26 47.40
N ALA A 651 1.74 24.84 48.14
CA ALA A 651 2.55 25.26 49.30
C ALA A 651 1.93 25.01 50.71
N GLN A 652 2.60 24.51 51.77
CA GLN A 652 3.91 23.82 52.02
C GLN A 652 3.82 23.18 53.47
N ARG A 653 4.78 22.50 54.17
CA ARG A 653 6.26 22.36 54.11
C ARG A 653 6.82 21.13 54.90
N PHE A 654 8.14 20.93 54.79
CA PHE A 654 9.20 20.27 55.62
C PHE A 654 9.05 20.06 57.15
N ARG A 655 9.91 19.29 57.89
CA ARG A 655 10.87 18.16 57.65
C ARG A 655 11.62 17.79 58.98
N THR A 656 12.00 16.52 59.19
CA THR A 656 13.14 15.96 60.04
C THR A 656 13.36 16.38 61.52
N GLU A 657 13.16 15.41 62.45
CA GLU A 657 14.11 14.86 63.47
C GLU A 657 14.83 15.76 64.54
N PRO A 658 15.58 15.24 65.57
CA PRO A 658 15.82 13.85 66.05
C PRO A 658 15.76 13.58 67.61
N ILE A 659 15.95 12.30 68.03
CA ILE A 659 16.58 11.76 69.29
C ILE A 659 16.00 12.11 70.70
N SER A 660 15.49 11.10 71.45
CA SER A 660 16.19 10.39 72.56
C SER A 660 15.30 9.39 73.35
N MET A 661 15.86 8.62 74.29
CA MET A 661 15.22 7.50 75.03
C MET A 661 14.87 7.80 76.51
N ASN A 662 13.83 7.15 77.07
CA ASN A 662 14.00 6.23 78.23
C ASN A 662 12.74 5.44 78.66
N HIS A 663 12.97 4.41 79.50
CA HIS A 663 12.07 3.34 79.94
C HIS A 663 10.86 3.73 80.82
N LEU A 664 9.81 2.87 80.83
CA LEU A 664 9.34 2.14 82.03
C LEU A 664 8.27 1.04 81.72
N GLN A 665 8.15 0.07 82.62
CA GLN A 665 7.18 -1.06 82.69
C GLN A 665 6.77 -1.26 84.17
N PRO A 666 5.79 -2.12 84.53
CA PRO A 666 4.51 -2.46 83.91
C PRO A 666 3.34 -2.13 84.89
N PRO A 667 2.15 -2.76 84.82
CA PRO A 667 1.90 -3.87 85.77
C PRO A 667 1.03 -5.04 85.23
N THR A 668 0.84 -6.06 86.06
CA THR A 668 0.14 -7.32 85.80
C THR A 668 -1.25 -7.41 86.47
N THR A 669 -2.13 -8.29 85.98
CA THR A 669 -2.93 -9.24 86.82
C THR A 669 -3.68 -10.29 85.97
N ARG A 670 -4.13 -11.40 86.58
CA ARG A 670 -4.68 -12.60 85.91
C ARG A 670 -5.55 -13.43 86.89
N ILE A 671 -6.82 -13.71 86.57
CA ILE A 671 -7.73 -14.56 87.41
C ILE A 671 -8.63 -15.45 86.51
N THR A 672 -9.01 -16.65 87.01
CA THR A 672 -9.89 -17.72 86.44
C THR A 672 -10.53 -18.52 87.62
N PRO A 673 -11.21 -19.71 87.55
CA PRO A 673 -11.85 -20.51 86.47
C PRO A 673 -13.25 -21.16 86.84
N SER A 674 -13.76 -22.13 86.05
CA SER A 674 -14.74 -23.25 86.37
C SER A 674 -16.25 -22.92 86.64
N ARG A 675 -17.29 -23.78 86.51
CA ARG A 675 -17.62 -25.25 86.22
C ARG A 675 -19.18 -25.38 85.99
N ILE A 676 -19.94 -26.44 85.62
CA ILE A 676 -19.86 -27.79 84.94
C ILE A 676 -21.32 -28.22 84.51
N VAL A 677 -21.64 -28.76 83.30
CA VAL A 677 -21.96 -30.18 82.88
C VAL A 677 -23.13 -30.92 83.60
N PRO A 678 -24.20 -31.40 82.89
CA PRO A 678 -24.30 -32.78 82.33
C PRO A 678 -24.91 -32.94 80.89
N ASN A 679 -24.98 -34.20 80.41
CA ASN A 679 -25.26 -34.71 79.03
C ASN A 679 -26.69 -35.39 78.95
N PRO A 680 -27.21 -36.11 77.88
CA PRO A 680 -26.56 -36.70 76.68
C PRO A 680 -27.30 -36.76 75.29
N GLU A 681 -26.57 -37.26 74.27
CA GLU A 681 -26.94 -38.28 73.24
C GLU A 681 -27.33 -38.01 71.74
N PHE A 682 -26.92 -38.98 70.89
CA PHE A 682 -27.29 -39.40 69.50
C PHE A 682 -27.07 -38.57 68.18
N ASN A 683 -25.86 -38.71 67.59
CA ASN A 683 -25.53 -39.41 66.32
C ASN A 683 -25.84 -38.86 64.86
N ARG A 684 -24.97 -39.28 63.90
CA ARG A 684 -25.02 -39.35 62.40
C ARG A 684 -24.55 -38.22 61.44
N GLU A 685 -23.37 -38.47 60.85
CA GLU A 685 -23.06 -38.70 59.39
C GLU A 685 -23.28 -37.64 58.25
N HIS A 686 -22.15 -37.25 57.66
CA HIS A 686 -21.76 -37.23 56.22
C HIS A 686 -22.56 -36.56 55.05
N GLN A 687 -21.81 -35.74 54.31
CA GLN A 687 -21.80 -35.48 52.84
C GLN A 687 -23.01 -34.84 52.13
N VAL A 688 -22.73 -33.85 51.25
CA VAL A 688 -22.91 -33.94 49.77
C VAL A 688 -22.36 -32.67 49.07
N ARG A 689 -21.98 -32.77 47.78
CA ARG A 689 -21.56 -31.65 46.90
C ARG A 689 -22.78 -30.95 46.25
N TRP A 690 -22.62 -29.72 45.74
CA TRP A 690 -22.70 -29.38 44.29
C TRP A 690 -23.10 -27.91 43.96
N ALA A 691 -22.45 -27.40 42.90
CA ALA A 691 -22.99 -26.54 41.83
C ALA A 691 -23.38 -25.05 42.08
N ILE A 692 -23.48 -24.35 40.95
CA ILE A 692 -23.71 -22.90 40.74
C ILE A 692 -24.99 -22.73 39.90
N PRO A 693 -25.87 -21.74 40.16
CA PRO A 693 -27.02 -21.41 39.29
C PRO A 693 -26.57 -20.62 38.03
N VAL A 694 -27.00 -20.85 36.78
CA VAL A 694 -28.33 -21.14 36.17
C VAL A 694 -29.08 -19.88 35.68
N VAL A 695 -29.20 -19.76 34.34
CA VAL A 695 -30.25 -19.07 33.53
C VAL A 695 -30.27 -19.84 32.18
N GLN A 696 -31.21 -20.76 31.85
CA GLN A 696 -32.65 -20.65 31.47
C GLN A 696 -32.90 -19.76 30.23
N LYS A 697 -33.71 -20.10 29.20
CA LYS A 697 -34.62 -21.25 28.87
C LYS A 697 -34.69 -21.36 27.31
N ILE A 698 -34.78 -22.54 26.67
CA ILE A 698 -35.99 -23.37 26.38
C ILE A 698 -37.06 -22.57 25.60
N PRO A 699 -37.64 -23.05 24.47
CA PRO A 699 -37.89 -24.46 24.04
C PRO A 699 -37.14 -24.84 22.72
N GLN A 700 -37.49 -25.84 21.89
CA GLN A 700 -37.68 -27.33 21.97
C GLN A 700 -37.48 -27.89 20.51
N THR A 701 -37.68 -29.14 20.04
CA THR A 701 -38.45 -30.33 20.50
C THR A 701 -37.76 -31.67 20.07
N THR A 702 -38.46 -32.62 19.43
CA THR A 702 -38.13 -34.04 19.14
C THR A 702 -39.04 -34.57 18.00
N PRO A 703 -38.94 -35.83 17.49
CA PRO A 703 -37.85 -36.84 17.47
C PRO A 703 -37.58 -37.48 16.06
N TYR A 704 -36.64 -38.44 15.99
CA TYR A 704 -36.54 -39.47 14.93
C TYR A 704 -37.14 -40.83 15.37
N ARG A 705 -37.59 -41.69 14.45
CA ARG A 705 -37.83 -43.14 14.68
C ARG A 705 -37.67 -43.98 13.40
N LEU A 706 -37.54 -45.31 13.54
CA LEU A 706 -37.11 -46.25 12.49
C LEU A 706 -38.26 -46.98 11.75
N ALA A 707 -38.03 -47.35 10.48
CA ALA A 707 -38.51 -48.55 9.73
C ALA A 707 -38.22 -48.38 8.21
N SER A 708 -38.10 -49.41 7.33
CA SER A 708 -37.71 -50.83 7.46
C SER A 708 -37.67 -51.55 6.09
N VAL A 709 -36.69 -52.45 5.85
CA VAL A 709 -36.76 -53.66 4.96
C VAL A 709 -36.78 -53.48 3.41
N SER A 710 -36.36 -54.56 2.71
CA SER A 710 -36.42 -54.90 1.25
C SER A 710 -35.68 -54.00 0.23
N GLU A 711 -35.16 -54.49 -0.92
CA GLU A 711 -34.94 -55.86 -1.44
C GLU A 711 -33.78 -55.92 -2.48
N SER A 712 -33.35 -57.13 -2.86
CA SER A 712 -32.45 -57.43 -4.00
C SER A 712 -33.27 -57.99 -5.19
N PRO A 713 -32.79 -58.16 -6.47
CA PRO A 713 -31.39 -58.36 -6.89
C PRO A 713 -30.92 -57.79 -8.27
N SER A 714 -29.63 -58.02 -8.55
CA SER A 714 -28.89 -58.26 -9.83
C SER A 714 -29.47 -57.99 -11.23
N ILE A 715 -28.62 -57.47 -12.15
CA ILE A 715 -28.39 -57.96 -13.54
C ILE A 715 -27.09 -57.39 -14.19
N MET A 716 -26.44 -58.18 -15.06
CA MET A 716 -25.21 -58.01 -15.89
C MET A 716 -25.22 -59.17 -16.95
N PRO A 717 -24.23 -59.41 -17.86
CA PRO A 717 -23.10 -58.63 -18.42
C PRO A 717 -23.43 -58.19 -19.88
N ASP A 718 -22.60 -58.07 -20.93
CA ASP A 718 -21.15 -58.12 -21.29
C ASP A 718 -20.94 -57.04 -22.40
N LEU A 719 -19.71 -56.56 -22.63
CA LEU A 719 -19.05 -56.51 -23.96
C LEU A 719 -17.73 -55.70 -23.92
N ARG A 720 -16.61 -56.44 -23.77
CA ARG A 720 -15.51 -56.58 -24.77
C ARG A 720 -14.89 -55.34 -25.47
N ARG A 721 -13.61 -55.32 -25.85
CA ARG A 721 -12.37 -56.08 -25.51
C ARG A 721 -11.22 -55.50 -26.34
N SER A 722 -9.99 -55.44 -25.83
CA SER A 722 -8.78 -56.04 -26.43
C SER A 722 -7.50 -55.53 -25.77
N GLU A 723 -6.61 -56.45 -25.41
CA GLU A 723 -5.23 -56.12 -25.00
C GLU A 723 -4.29 -56.03 -26.20
N ARG A 724 -3.12 -55.42 -26.00
CA ARG A 724 -1.84 -55.97 -26.50
C ARG A 724 -0.63 -55.42 -25.73
N SER A 725 0.46 -56.18 -25.76
CA SER A 725 1.63 -56.03 -24.89
C SER A 725 2.96 -56.11 -25.66
N ALA A 726 3.93 -55.28 -25.23
CA ALA A 726 5.39 -55.36 -25.43
C ALA A 726 6.02 -54.28 -24.52
N SER A 727 7.06 -54.42 -23.69
CA SER A 727 8.29 -55.24 -23.62
C SER A 727 9.53 -54.61 -24.29
N ASN A 728 10.51 -54.21 -23.44
CA ASN A 728 11.88 -53.74 -23.76
C ASN A 728 11.93 -52.34 -24.43
N SER A 729 12.97 -51.50 -24.27
CA SER A 729 14.38 -51.68 -23.89
C SER A 729 15.02 -50.38 -23.33
N ILE A 730 16.31 -50.41 -22.94
CA ILE A 730 17.15 -49.26 -22.49
C ILE A 730 18.26 -49.00 -23.54
N PRO A 731 18.50 -47.74 -23.96
CA PRO A 731 19.73 -46.98 -23.62
C PRO A 731 19.37 -45.69 -22.86
N ASP A 732 20.16 -45.08 -21.96
CA ASP A 732 21.62 -44.87 -21.86
C ASP A 732 22.16 -43.75 -22.79
N LEU A 733 23.25 -43.09 -22.37
CA LEU A 733 23.76 -41.75 -22.73
C LEU A 733 23.05 -40.58 -22.01
N SER A 734 23.71 -39.45 -21.66
CA SER A 734 25.00 -39.19 -21.01
C SER A 734 25.20 -37.67 -20.90
N LEU A 735 25.71 -37.20 -19.77
CA LEU A 735 26.55 -35.98 -19.59
C LEU A 735 26.41 -34.82 -20.59
N ASN A 736 26.06 -33.63 -20.08
CA ASN A 736 26.93 -32.48 -20.33
C ASN A 736 26.89 -31.43 -19.20
N VAL A 737 28.04 -30.79 -18.96
CA VAL A 737 28.27 -29.82 -17.87
C VAL A 737 29.02 -28.61 -18.42
N PRO A 738 28.54 -27.37 -18.19
CA PRO A 738 29.36 -26.17 -18.35
C PRO A 738 30.11 -25.89 -17.05
N ARG A 739 31.44 -26.02 -17.06
CA ARG A 739 32.30 -25.68 -15.92
C ARG A 739 33.14 -24.44 -16.25
N THR A 740 33.02 -23.41 -15.40
CA THR A 740 34.05 -22.41 -15.07
C THR A 740 34.99 -21.90 -16.19
N GLN A 741 34.94 -20.59 -16.46
CA GLN A 741 36.17 -19.83 -16.70
C GLN A 741 36.38 -18.82 -15.57
N SER A 742 37.58 -18.86 -15.00
CA SER A 742 38.11 -17.85 -14.09
C SER A 742 39.09 -16.96 -14.84
N LEU A 743 38.98 -15.64 -14.69
CA LEU A 743 40.05 -14.70 -15.01
C LEU A 743 40.18 -13.69 -13.87
N SER A 744 41.40 -13.22 -13.66
CA SER A 744 41.82 -12.48 -12.46
C SER A 744 42.60 -11.22 -12.82
N GLN A 745 42.55 -10.23 -11.93
CA GLN A 745 43.37 -9.01 -11.91
C GLN A 745 43.14 -8.02 -13.06
N THR A 746 42.51 -6.90 -12.74
CA THR A 746 43.30 -5.67 -12.50
C THR A 746 42.66 -4.88 -11.37
#